data_AF-A0A182VRI2-F1
#
_entry.id   AF-A0A182VRI2-F1
#
_cell.length_a   1.000
_cell.length_b   1.000
_cell.length_c   1.000
_cell.angle_alpha   90.00
_cell.angle_beta   90.00
_cell.angle_gamma   90.00
#
_symmetry.space_group_name_H-M   'P 1'
#
loop_
_entity.id
_entity.type
_entity.pdbx_description
1 polymer ?
#
loop_
_entity_poly.entity_id
_entity_poly.type
_entity_poly.pdbx_seq_one_letter_code
_entity_poly.pdbx_strand_id
1 'polypeptide(L)'
;MDTPRAAVKLSDISAKFTEDTLDEIVRNAGGKRCISWKIPETNFTKGDAYLSELYRIQLTGEPNEPDREPMVVNVVVKTIPKNVGRRNTFRSADFFRNEANFYNVVLKELYRFQDSRNPKNPFKDIDRCFVAYTDGVNDFIAMDDLGQYGYKTASRAKGVGLEECQRCMRALGRFHALSLAMKEQEPDRFHEIAHQYVEETYYDARLKSWYNNFLQVQLGIARDAMAREYPGTDLERTMEKFFDCDLYDHMVYLTHARNQNSVINHGDCWMPNFMFHDSTPAMRMIDFQLARYSSPVLDISFFVYSCTSQELREAHYQDLLDAYYGGLAEMLRDLGSNPDVVFPYSELEKELKQYARFGCGMGIESIPFSLLDESDVPDLDKITGDEAIAIETIWILRPIASQAGRLRLTDMFRHATDMGVELDECLRCIRSLARFHALSFAMKRQEPHTFQTLVNQLQETYYSARLVPWYRNFMQRIVTIAKEALAIELAEDPAAYSASFQRQVESFLDGNIYGMMVELTHTRNQYSVITHGDCWLPNFLFHPSDHVRMIDFQMVRCGSPVLDIVLFVYCCTDQALRSQHYDQLLGAYYQSFSELLTDLGTDPHETFPASALSEELQRFGRFGCGIAVESIPLSQLDESDVPDLDSIEGTEAVPLEQIMTVRSIKTRYGRRRLLDIK
;
A
#
# COMPACT_ATOMS: atom_id res chain seq x y z
N MET A 1 -37.22 29.48 29.60
CA MET A 1 -36.29 30.46 30.18
C MET A 1 -34.92 30.04 29.72
N ASP A 2 -34.43 30.65 28.64
CA ASP A 2 -33.07 30.42 28.19
C ASP A 2 -32.12 31.03 29.22
N THR A 3 -31.40 30.16 29.93
CA THR A 3 -30.26 30.57 30.75
C THR A 3 -29.28 31.30 29.84
N PRO A 4 -28.86 32.54 30.15
CA PRO A 4 -27.86 33.23 29.35
C PRO A 4 -26.60 32.35 29.27
N ARG A 5 -26.24 31.90 28.06
CA ARG A 5 -24.97 31.18 27.83
C ARG A 5 -23.86 32.13 28.30
N ALA A 6 -23.03 31.68 29.25
CA ALA A 6 -21.90 32.47 29.70
C ALA A 6 -21.04 32.87 28.50
N ALA A 7 -20.56 34.11 28.45
CA ALA A 7 -19.70 34.58 27.38
C ALA A 7 -18.41 33.73 27.35
N VAL A 8 -18.10 33.16 26.18
CA VAL A 8 -16.90 32.34 25.94
C VAL A 8 -15.66 33.19 26.19
N LYS A 9 -14.73 32.68 27.00
CA LYS A 9 -13.44 33.29 27.32
C LYS A 9 -12.33 32.68 26.48
N LEU A 10 -11.22 33.40 26.30
CA LEU A 10 -10.04 32.86 25.60
C LEU A 10 -9.49 31.59 26.26
N SER A 11 -9.57 31.51 27.60
CA SER A 11 -9.19 30.31 28.37
C SER A 11 -10.03 29.07 28.04
N ASP A 12 -11.25 29.26 27.54
CA ASP A 12 -12.12 28.16 27.11
C ASP A 12 -11.59 27.53 25.82
N ILE A 13 -10.88 28.30 24.99
CA ILE A 13 -10.14 27.77 23.82
C ILE A 13 -8.92 26.99 24.31
N SER A 14 -7.99 27.67 24.98
CA SER A 14 -6.83 27.04 25.62
C SER A 14 -6.29 27.92 26.73
N ALA A 15 -5.72 27.32 27.77
CA ALA A 15 -5.04 28.09 28.83
C ALA A 15 -3.84 28.89 28.31
N LYS A 16 -3.33 28.55 27.12
CA LYS A 16 -2.23 29.23 26.42
C LYS A 16 -2.70 30.17 25.32
N PHE A 17 -4.00 30.22 25.03
CA PHE A 17 -4.58 31.17 24.09
C PHE A 17 -4.90 32.48 24.84
N THR A 18 -4.00 33.45 24.74
CA THR A 18 -4.06 34.70 25.51
C THR A 18 -4.21 35.92 24.58
N GLU A 19 -4.31 37.12 25.16
CA GLU A 19 -4.29 38.37 24.37
C GLU A 19 -2.99 38.51 23.55
N ASP A 20 -1.85 38.03 24.07
CA ASP A 20 -0.58 38.01 23.33
C ASP A 20 -0.68 37.15 22.06
N THR A 21 -1.44 36.04 22.11
CA THR A 21 -1.72 35.22 20.94
C THR A 21 -2.53 35.99 19.90
N LEU A 22 -3.50 36.80 20.32
CA LEU A 22 -4.28 37.64 19.41
C LEU A 22 -3.41 38.70 18.74
N ASP A 23 -2.49 39.32 19.49
CA ASP A 23 -1.51 40.26 18.97
C ASP A 23 -0.56 39.59 17.97
N GLU A 24 -0.11 38.37 18.26
CA GLU A 24 0.69 37.57 17.32
C GLU A 24 -0.06 37.26 16.04
N ILE A 25 -1.34 36.85 16.12
CA ILE A 25 -2.17 36.62 14.93
C ILE A 25 -2.26 37.88 14.08
N VAL A 26 -2.57 39.04 14.69
CA VAL A 26 -2.66 40.31 13.95
C VAL A 26 -1.31 40.69 13.32
N ARG A 27 -0.20 40.51 14.04
CA ARG A 27 1.14 40.75 13.48
C ARG A 27 1.43 39.84 12.30
N ASN A 28 1.14 38.56 12.43
CA ASN A 28 1.33 37.57 11.38
C ASN A 28 0.38 37.81 10.20
N ALA A 29 -0.76 38.49 10.39
CA ALA A 29 -1.65 38.97 9.32
C ALA A 29 -1.15 40.26 8.63
N GLY A 30 -0.14 40.94 9.18
CA GLY A 30 0.44 42.18 8.63
C GLY A 30 0.02 43.46 9.36
N GLY A 31 -0.49 43.34 10.60
CA GLY A 31 -0.79 44.48 11.49
C GLY A 31 0.24 44.65 12.62
N LYS A 32 -0.09 45.53 13.58
CA LYS A 32 0.77 45.79 14.75
C LYS A 32 0.33 45.04 16.01
N ARG A 33 -0.96 45.11 16.35
CA ARG A 33 -1.56 44.50 17.55
C ARG A 33 -3.09 44.43 17.44
N CYS A 34 -3.70 43.59 18.26
CA CYS A 34 -5.14 43.48 18.39
C CYS A 34 -5.71 44.69 19.15
N ILE A 35 -6.80 45.26 18.64
CA ILE A 35 -7.56 46.34 19.27
C ILE A 35 -8.78 45.77 20.00
N SER A 36 -9.48 44.85 19.35
CA SER A 36 -10.68 44.20 19.89
C SER A 36 -10.94 42.87 19.19
N TRP A 37 -11.66 41.97 19.85
CA TRP A 37 -12.03 40.67 19.30
C TRP A 37 -13.45 40.29 19.70
N LYS A 38 -14.06 39.40 18.92
CA LYS A 38 -15.33 38.75 19.27
C LYS A 38 -15.38 37.33 18.74
N ILE A 39 -16.13 36.48 19.43
CA ILE A 39 -16.48 35.12 18.99
C ILE A 39 -17.89 35.19 18.43
N PRO A 40 -18.09 35.17 17.10
CA PRO A 40 -19.42 35.10 16.51
C PRO A 40 -20.10 33.77 16.84
N GLU A 41 -21.43 33.70 16.68
CA GLU A 41 -22.15 32.43 16.81
C GLU A 41 -21.56 31.39 15.83
N THR A 42 -21.08 30.28 16.37
CA THR A 42 -20.46 29.20 15.63
C THR A 42 -21.50 28.17 15.24
N ASN A 43 -21.71 27.99 13.93
CA ASN A 43 -22.46 26.87 13.36
C ASN A 43 -21.46 25.89 12.71
N PHE A 44 -20.65 25.21 13.51
CA PHE A 44 -19.93 24.03 13.04
C PHE A 44 -20.89 22.82 13.09
N THR A 45 -20.90 21.99 12.06
CA THR A 45 -21.75 20.79 12.04
C THR A 45 -21.16 19.76 12.99
N LYS A 46 -22.02 19.01 13.69
CA LYS A 46 -21.55 17.87 14.48
C LYS A 46 -20.83 16.88 13.56
N GLY A 47 -19.60 16.53 13.90
CA GLY A 47 -18.79 15.58 13.14
C GLY A 47 -17.87 16.21 12.08
N ASP A 48 -17.73 17.53 12.01
CA ASP A 48 -16.71 18.20 11.18
C ASP A 48 -15.29 18.14 11.77
N ALA A 49 -15.15 17.82 13.07
CA ALA A 49 -13.87 17.82 13.79
C ALA A 49 -13.83 16.81 14.94
N TYR A 50 -13.65 15.51 14.64
CA TYR A 50 -13.68 14.44 15.65
C TYR A 50 -12.54 14.50 16.68
N LEU A 51 -11.38 15.03 16.28
CA LEU A 51 -10.18 15.08 17.12
C LEU A 51 -9.93 16.44 17.78
N SER A 52 -10.83 17.41 17.59
CA SER A 52 -10.64 18.79 18.07
C SER A 52 -11.95 19.48 18.45
N GLU A 53 -11.83 20.65 19.06
CA GLU A 53 -12.89 21.65 19.16
C GLU A 53 -12.54 22.83 18.25
N LEU A 54 -13.55 23.42 17.61
CA LEU A 54 -13.38 24.54 16.68
C LEU A 54 -14.05 25.81 17.22
N TYR A 55 -13.32 26.92 17.17
CA TYR A 55 -13.81 28.25 17.52
C TYR A 55 -13.60 29.21 16.35
N ARG A 56 -14.59 30.06 16.06
CA ARG A 56 -14.39 31.22 15.18
C ARG A 56 -14.08 32.45 16.01
N ILE A 57 -13.11 33.25 15.58
CA ILE A 57 -12.76 34.51 16.21
C ILE A 57 -12.59 35.57 15.12
N GLN A 58 -13.23 36.72 15.29
CA GLN A 58 -12.98 37.90 14.49
C GLN A 58 -12.14 38.89 15.29
N LEU A 59 -10.97 39.24 14.78
CA LEU A 59 -10.05 40.21 15.36
C LEU A 59 -10.11 41.52 14.57
N THR A 60 -10.04 42.63 15.29
CA THR A 60 -9.80 43.96 14.72
C THR A 60 -8.39 44.38 15.09
N GLY A 61 -7.53 44.55 14.09
CA GLY A 61 -6.11 44.84 14.26
C GLY A 61 -5.74 46.28 13.89
N GLU A 62 -4.72 46.80 14.56
CA GLU A 62 -4.10 48.08 14.20
C GLU A 62 -3.23 47.91 12.93
N PRO A 63 -3.41 48.76 11.90
CA PRO A 63 -2.63 48.66 10.67
C PRO A 63 -1.17 49.10 10.86
N ASN A 64 -0.29 48.58 9.99
CA ASN A 64 1.13 48.93 10.01
C ASN A 64 1.40 50.40 9.63
N GLU A 65 0.67 50.91 8.64
CA GLU A 65 0.75 52.31 8.23
C GLU A 65 -0.17 53.18 9.09
N PRO A 66 0.31 54.33 9.62
CA PRO A 66 -0.56 55.31 10.25
C PRO A 66 -1.60 55.81 9.23
N ASP A 67 -2.83 56.05 9.68
CA ASP A 67 -3.99 56.55 8.90
C ASP A 67 -4.74 55.55 8.00
N ARG A 68 -4.46 54.24 8.08
CA ARG A 68 -5.35 53.22 7.48
C ARG A 68 -6.48 52.81 8.41
N GLU A 69 -7.58 52.34 7.83
CA GLU A 69 -8.67 51.72 8.58
C GLU A 69 -8.19 50.46 9.33
N PRO A 70 -8.77 50.15 10.51
CA PRO A 70 -8.48 48.92 11.23
C PRO A 70 -8.69 47.68 10.36
N MET A 71 -7.74 46.74 10.42
CA MET A 71 -7.86 45.50 9.66
C MET A 71 -8.77 44.52 10.38
N VAL A 72 -9.48 43.69 9.61
CA VAL A 72 -10.27 42.59 10.15
C VAL A 72 -9.59 41.28 9.78
N VAL A 73 -9.32 40.44 10.77
CA VAL A 73 -8.75 39.10 10.61
C VAL A 73 -9.76 38.09 11.12
N ASN A 74 -10.24 37.20 10.25
CA ASN A 74 -11.17 36.15 10.62
C ASN A 74 -10.40 34.84 10.76
N VAL A 75 -10.56 34.20 11.92
CA VAL A 75 -9.72 33.08 12.33
C VAL A 75 -10.59 31.91 12.74
N VAL A 76 -10.23 30.71 12.31
CA VAL A 76 -10.67 29.46 12.91
C VAL A 76 -9.56 28.95 13.82
N VAL A 77 -9.91 28.62 15.06
CA VAL A 77 -8.98 28.02 16.03
C VAL A 77 -9.40 26.58 16.28
N LYS A 78 -8.54 25.65 15.84
CA LYS A 78 -8.59 24.22 16.16
C LYS A 78 -7.86 24.01 17.48
N THR A 79 -8.55 23.54 18.51
CA THR A 79 -7.95 23.31 19.85
C THR A 79 -8.18 21.88 20.33
N ILE A 80 -7.24 21.39 21.11
CA ILE A 80 -7.31 20.04 21.69
C ILE A 80 -8.59 19.91 22.56
N PRO A 81 -9.38 18.83 22.42
CA PRO A 81 -10.68 18.70 23.10
C PRO A 81 -10.55 18.80 24.62
N LYS A 82 -11.49 19.37 25.39
CA LYS A 82 -11.34 19.45 26.86
C LYS A 82 -11.45 18.10 27.58
N ASN A 83 -12.20 17.16 27.02
CA ASN A 83 -12.38 15.83 27.60
C ASN A 83 -11.07 15.02 27.54
N VAL A 84 -10.48 14.70 28.70
CA VAL A 84 -9.19 14.00 28.80
C VAL A 84 -9.27 12.56 28.29
N GLY A 85 -10.36 11.84 28.60
CA GLY A 85 -10.59 10.50 28.04
C GLY A 85 -10.61 10.50 26.51
N ARG A 86 -11.29 11.47 25.89
CA ARG A 86 -11.28 11.68 24.42
C ARG A 86 -9.86 11.91 23.89
N ARG A 87 -9.07 12.78 24.55
CA ARG A 87 -7.67 13.05 24.16
C ARG A 87 -6.84 11.77 24.17
N ASN A 88 -6.95 11.00 25.25
CA ASN A 88 -6.14 9.81 25.47
C ASN A 88 -6.57 8.66 24.55
N THR A 89 -7.87 8.45 24.34
CA THR A 89 -8.38 7.46 23.39
C THR A 89 -7.93 7.73 21.96
N PHE A 90 -8.02 8.98 21.49
CA PHE A 90 -7.66 9.31 20.12
C PHE A 90 -6.26 9.89 19.96
N ARG A 91 -5.43 9.81 21.00
CA ARG A 91 -4.04 10.33 20.97
C ARG A 91 -3.95 11.75 20.40
N SER A 92 -4.90 12.63 20.77
CA SER A 92 -5.04 13.95 20.15
C SER A 92 -3.74 14.76 20.21
N ALA A 93 -2.97 14.65 21.30
CA ALA A 93 -1.69 15.34 21.45
C ALA A 93 -0.66 14.96 20.37
N ASP A 94 -0.63 13.71 19.90
CA ASP A 94 0.30 13.28 18.84
C ASP A 94 -0.07 13.92 17.50
N PHE A 95 -1.36 13.95 17.16
CA PHE A 95 -1.87 14.59 15.94
C PHE A 95 -1.65 16.10 15.94
N PHE A 96 -1.95 16.78 17.06
CA PHE A 96 -1.72 18.22 17.22
C PHE A 96 -0.23 18.56 17.17
N ARG A 97 0.64 17.77 17.80
CA ARG A 97 2.09 17.97 17.72
C ARG A 97 2.58 17.87 16.28
N ASN A 98 2.13 16.85 15.54
CA ASN A 98 2.54 16.65 14.15
C ASN A 98 2.07 17.81 13.25
N GLU A 99 0.81 18.23 13.38
CA GLU A 99 0.26 19.35 12.63
C GLU A 99 0.93 20.69 12.99
N ALA A 100 1.18 20.94 14.28
CA ALA A 100 1.87 22.13 14.74
C ALA A 100 3.33 22.17 14.26
N ASN A 101 4.05 21.05 14.27
CA ASN A 101 5.39 20.94 13.71
C ASN A 101 5.41 21.21 12.20
N PHE A 102 4.39 20.72 11.48
CA PHE A 102 4.23 21.01 10.06
C PHE A 102 4.16 22.53 9.81
N TYR A 103 3.26 23.25 10.49
CA TYR A 103 3.13 24.70 10.29
C TYR A 103 4.30 25.51 10.85
N ASN A 104 4.86 25.11 11.99
CA ASN A 104 5.91 25.89 12.66
C ASN A 104 7.28 25.74 12.03
N VAL A 105 7.57 24.59 11.40
CA VAL A 105 8.90 24.27 10.89
C VAL A 105 8.83 23.86 9.42
N VAL A 106 8.13 22.76 9.11
CA VAL A 106 8.19 22.14 7.78
C VAL A 106 7.74 23.09 6.69
N LEU A 107 6.53 23.64 6.80
CA LEU A 107 5.96 24.55 5.81
C LEU A 107 6.80 25.82 5.66
N LYS A 108 7.30 26.37 6.77
CA LYS A 108 8.15 27.57 6.75
C LYS A 108 9.46 27.31 6.02
N GLU A 109 10.07 26.15 6.22
CA GLU A 109 11.32 25.77 5.53
C GLU A 109 11.09 25.48 4.04
N LEU A 110 9.99 24.81 3.68
CA LEU A 110 9.60 24.59 2.28
C LEU A 110 9.33 25.93 1.57
N TYR A 111 8.67 26.89 2.24
CA TYR A 111 8.44 28.23 1.68
C TYR A 111 9.71 29.07 1.64
N ARG A 112 10.59 29.02 2.65
CA ARG A 112 11.91 29.65 2.59
C ARG A 112 12.72 29.12 1.39
N PHE A 113 12.73 27.80 1.21
CA PHE A 113 13.37 27.17 0.07
C PHE A 113 12.75 27.68 -1.24
N GLN A 114 11.43 27.62 -1.40
CA GLN A 114 10.73 28.11 -2.57
C GLN A 114 11.05 29.58 -2.88
N ASP A 115 10.89 30.47 -1.91
CA ASP A 115 10.97 31.91 -2.11
C ASP A 115 12.38 32.34 -2.53
N SER A 116 13.42 31.67 -2.01
CA SER A 116 14.81 31.93 -2.42
C SER A 116 15.12 31.52 -3.87
N ARG A 117 14.26 30.75 -4.53
CA ARG A 117 14.38 30.39 -5.96
C ARG A 117 13.56 31.28 -6.88
N ASN A 118 12.71 32.17 -6.34
CA ASN A 118 11.85 33.08 -7.09
C ASN A 118 11.05 32.40 -8.23
N PRO A 119 10.28 31.33 -7.94
CA PRO A 119 9.48 30.65 -8.97
C PRO A 119 8.45 31.61 -9.58
N LYS A 120 8.13 31.40 -10.86
CA LYS A 120 7.13 32.22 -11.57
C LYS A 120 5.74 32.03 -10.98
N ASN A 121 5.43 30.80 -10.57
CA ASN A 121 4.17 30.41 -9.98
C ASN A 121 4.43 29.73 -8.62
N PRO A 122 4.63 30.49 -7.52
CA PRO A 122 4.88 29.90 -6.20
C PRO A 122 3.68 29.10 -5.70
N PHE A 123 3.93 27.96 -5.06
CA PHE A 123 2.91 27.17 -4.39
C PHE A 123 2.44 27.88 -3.12
N LYS A 124 1.13 28.15 -3.05
CA LYS A 124 0.43 28.83 -1.94
C LYS A 124 -0.96 28.23 -1.70
N ASP A 125 -1.13 26.95 -2.02
CA ASP A 125 -2.41 26.25 -1.93
C ASP A 125 -2.63 25.60 -0.56
N ILE A 126 -1.81 25.93 0.44
CA ILE A 126 -2.04 25.57 1.84
C ILE A 126 -2.63 26.77 2.57
N ASP A 127 -3.63 26.53 3.41
CA ASP A 127 -4.23 27.58 4.20
C ASP A 127 -3.22 28.24 5.15
N ARG A 128 -3.43 29.53 5.42
CA ARG A 128 -2.50 30.29 6.25
C ARG A 128 -2.71 29.94 7.72
N CYS A 129 -1.67 29.39 8.33
CA CYS A 129 -1.56 29.31 9.79
C CYS A 129 -0.94 30.60 10.34
N PHE A 130 -1.64 31.25 11.27
CA PHE A 130 -1.11 32.41 11.99
C PHE A 130 -0.27 31.98 13.18
N VAL A 131 -0.77 31.06 13.99
CA VAL A 131 -0.10 30.58 15.21
C VAL A 131 -0.44 29.10 15.40
N ALA A 132 0.57 28.28 15.66
CA ALA A 132 0.39 26.91 16.11
C ALA A 132 1.18 26.72 17.41
N TYR A 133 0.53 26.24 18.45
CA TYR A 133 1.11 25.98 19.76
C TYR A 133 0.90 24.52 20.14
N THR A 134 1.94 23.87 20.64
CA THR A 134 1.86 22.50 21.17
C THR A 134 2.75 22.36 22.41
N ASP A 135 2.18 21.82 23.48
CA ASP A 135 2.87 21.34 24.69
C ASP A 135 2.33 19.97 25.15
N GLY A 136 1.44 19.35 24.36
CA GLY A 136 0.74 18.11 24.64
C GLY A 136 -0.52 18.25 25.50
N VAL A 137 -0.82 19.46 26.00
CA VAL A 137 -1.93 19.69 26.95
C VAL A 137 -2.84 20.85 26.52
N ASN A 138 -2.27 21.90 25.98
CA ASN A 138 -2.91 23.18 25.68
C ASN A 138 -2.90 23.49 24.17
N ASP A 139 -2.74 22.46 23.35
CA ASP A 139 -2.47 22.57 21.92
C ASP A 139 -3.59 23.28 21.15
N PHE A 140 -3.20 24.20 20.27
CA PHE A 140 -4.12 24.89 19.37
C PHE A 140 -3.43 25.34 18.09
N ILE A 141 -4.21 25.50 17.03
CA ILE A 141 -3.79 25.97 15.71
C ILE A 141 -4.80 27.02 15.25
N ALA A 142 -4.34 28.24 15.00
CA ALA A 142 -5.12 29.37 14.56
C ALA A 142 -4.84 29.65 13.07
N MET A 143 -5.87 29.53 12.24
CA MET A 143 -5.80 29.60 10.77
C MET A 143 -6.83 30.59 10.20
N ASP A 144 -6.67 30.98 8.94
CA ASP A 144 -7.65 31.82 8.24
C ASP A 144 -9.05 31.13 8.20
N ASP A 145 -10.13 31.88 8.48
CA ASP A 145 -11.49 31.38 8.27
C ASP A 145 -11.84 31.45 6.78
N LEU A 146 -11.37 30.45 6.01
CA LEU A 146 -11.56 30.36 4.56
C LEU A 146 -13.03 30.50 4.11
N GLY A 147 -13.98 30.12 4.97
CA GLY A 147 -15.41 30.29 4.70
C GLY A 147 -15.82 31.76 4.50
N GLN A 148 -15.14 32.71 5.15
CA GLN A 148 -15.37 34.15 4.96
C GLN A 148 -14.87 34.67 3.61
N TYR A 149 -13.98 33.91 2.95
CA TYR A 149 -13.38 34.27 1.67
C TYR A 149 -13.99 33.48 0.50
N GLY A 150 -15.18 32.90 0.67
CA GLY A 150 -15.91 32.22 -0.40
C GLY A 150 -15.45 30.80 -0.69
N TYR A 151 -14.66 30.19 0.20
CA TYR A 151 -14.28 28.78 0.11
C TYR A 151 -15.31 27.88 0.79
N LYS A 152 -15.54 26.70 0.21
CA LYS A 152 -16.42 25.66 0.75
C LYS A 152 -15.75 24.29 0.74
N THR A 153 -16.08 23.49 1.74
CA THR A 153 -15.76 22.07 1.76
C THR A 153 -16.67 21.32 0.80
N ALA A 154 -16.13 20.29 0.16
CA ALA A 154 -16.93 19.37 -0.64
C ALA A 154 -17.72 18.39 0.23
N SER A 155 -18.85 17.90 -0.29
CA SER A 155 -19.67 16.91 0.41
C SER A 155 -18.95 15.57 0.49
N ARG A 156 -18.78 15.02 1.71
CA ARG A 156 -18.13 13.71 1.93
C ARG A 156 -18.84 12.57 1.18
N ALA A 157 -20.18 12.62 1.15
CA ALA A 157 -21.01 11.60 0.51
C ALA A 157 -21.06 11.72 -1.01
N LYS A 158 -21.19 12.94 -1.56
CA LYS A 158 -21.36 13.16 -3.01
C LYS A 158 -20.05 13.29 -3.79
N GLY A 159 -18.95 13.65 -3.12
CA GLY A 159 -17.68 13.94 -3.78
C GLY A 159 -17.72 15.21 -4.65
N VAL A 160 -16.81 15.29 -5.62
CA VAL A 160 -16.67 16.39 -6.58
C VAL A 160 -16.50 15.87 -8.00
N GLY A 161 -16.56 16.77 -8.99
CA GLY A 161 -16.39 16.43 -10.41
C GLY A 161 -14.92 16.25 -10.82
N LEU A 162 -14.71 15.94 -12.09
CA LEU A 162 -13.38 15.75 -12.66
C LEU A 162 -12.49 16.99 -12.52
N GLU A 163 -13.03 18.19 -12.76
CA GLU A 163 -12.26 19.43 -12.70
C GLU A 163 -11.70 19.69 -11.30
N GLU A 164 -12.50 19.51 -10.25
CA GLU A 164 -12.03 19.61 -8.87
C GLU A 164 -11.01 18.53 -8.54
N CYS A 165 -11.23 17.28 -8.97
CA CYS A 165 -10.27 16.18 -8.77
C CYS A 165 -8.91 16.48 -9.43
N GLN A 166 -8.90 16.98 -10.66
CA GLN A 166 -7.66 17.38 -11.34
C GLN A 166 -6.96 18.54 -10.63
N ARG A 167 -7.71 19.49 -10.08
CA ARG A 167 -7.15 20.59 -9.27
C ARG A 167 -6.49 20.08 -7.99
N CYS A 168 -7.11 19.13 -7.29
CA CYS A 168 -6.50 18.48 -6.12
C CYS A 168 -5.22 17.72 -6.49
N MET A 169 -5.28 16.88 -7.52
CA MET A 169 -4.12 16.13 -8.00
C MET A 169 -2.97 17.05 -8.41
N ARG A 170 -3.27 18.13 -9.14
CA ARG A 170 -2.27 19.15 -9.50
C ARG A 170 -1.64 19.82 -8.28
N ALA A 171 -2.44 20.19 -7.29
CA ALA A 171 -1.94 20.80 -6.05
C ALA A 171 -1.05 19.84 -5.25
N LEU A 172 -1.43 18.56 -5.14
CA LEU A 172 -0.61 17.51 -4.53
C LEU A 172 0.73 17.36 -5.26
N GLY A 173 0.72 17.34 -6.60
CA GLY A 173 1.94 17.29 -7.40
C GLY A 173 2.87 18.47 -7.14
N ARG A 174 2.31 19.69 -7.10
CA ARG A 174 3.07 20.92 -6.79
C ARG A 174 3.61 20.91 -5.35
N PHE A 175 2.84 20.42 -4.39
CA PHE A 175 3.27 20.28 -3.00
C PHE A 175 4.43 19.29 -2.86
N HIS A 176 4.32 18.10 -3.44
CA HIS A 176 5.39 17.08 -3.42
C HIS A 176 6.66 17.55 -4.13
N ALA A 177 6.54 18.36 -5.19
CA ALA A 177 7.69 18.95 -5.87
C ALA A 177 8.56 19.82 -4.94
N LEU A 178 7.98 20.48 -3.93
CA LEU A 178 8.77 21.23 -2.93
C LEU A 178 9.75 20.32 -2.20
N SER A 179 9.28 19.14 -1.78
CA SER A 179 10.11 18.14 -1.11
C SER A 179 11.20 17.60 -2.02
N LEU A 180 10.84 17.22 -3.25
CA LEU A 180 11.77 16.66 -4.23
C LEU A 180 12.88 17.66 -4.60
N ALA A 181 12.52 18.91 -4.90
CA ALA A 181 13.50 19.95 -5.22
C ALA A 181 14.38 20.30 -4.00
N MET A 182 13.80 20.41 -2.80
CA MET A 182 14.59 20.69 -1.59
C MET A 182 15.52 19.54 -1.25
N LYS A 183 15.09 18.29 -1.45
CA LYS A 183 15.92 17.10 -1.25
C LYS A 183 17.07 17.00 -2.26
N GLU A 184 16.86 17.43 -3.51
CA GLU A 184 17.94 17.50 -4.51
C GLU A 184 18.95 18.62 -4.19
N GLN A 185 18.46 19.80 -3.82
CA GLN A 185 19.27 21.03 -3.76
C GLN A 185 19.81 21.36 -2.35
N GLU A 186 19.09 20.98 -1.30
CA GLU A 186 19.43 21.18 0.12
C GLU A 186 19.19 19.88 0.95
N PRO A 187 19.81 18.74 0.58
CA PRO A 187 19.49 17.42 1.14
C PRO A 187 19.61 17.36 2.66
N ASP A 188 20.68 17.91 3.24
CA ASP A 188 20.90 17.86 4.69
C ASP A 188 19.77 18.56 5.45
N ARG A 189 19.37 19.75 4.98
CA ARG A 189 18.28 20.51 5.60
C ARG A 189 16.93 19.82 5.40
N PHE A 190 16.69 19.25 4.22
CA PHE A 190 15.48 18.47 3.97
C PHE A 190 15.38 17.25 4.90
N HIS A 191 16.46 16.47 5.02
CA HIS A 191 16.49 15.29 5.87
C HIS A 191 16.36 15.66 7.35
N GLU A 192 16.99 16.75 7.79
CA GLU A 192 16.80 17.28 9.15
C GLU A 192 15.33 17.55 9.43
N ILE A 193 14.63 18.30 8.56
CA ILE A 193 13.23 18.66 8.80
C ILE A 193 12.30 17.43 8.72
N ALA A 194 12.52 16.56 7.74
CA ALA A 194 11.67 15.39 7.50
C ALA A 194 11.83 14.31 8.59
N HIS A 195 13.01 14.17 9.20
CA HIS A 195 13.23 13.19 10.27
C HIS A 195 12.92 13.73 11.67
N GLN A 196 13.09 15.02 11.93
CA GLN A 196 12.89 15.58 13.28
C GLN A 196 11.47 16.11 13.52
N TYR A 197 10.76 16.56 12.48
CA TYR A 197 9.51 17.31 12.64
C TYR A 197 8.29 16.65 11.98
N VAL A 198 8.47 15.52 11.30
CA VAL A 198 7.38 14.77 10.67
C VAL A 198 7.31 13.37 11.28
N GLU A 199 6.16 13.00 11.83
CA GLU A 199 5.94 11.75 12.56
C GLU A 199 4.84 10.91 11.88
N GLU A 200 5.09 9.61 11.70
CA GLU A 200 4.03 8.66 11.34
C GLU A 200 3.17 8.39 12.58
N THR A 201 1.96 8.97 12.60
CA THR A 201 1.05 8.94 13.75
C THR A 201 -0.05 7.91 13.64
N TYR A 202 -0.18 7.22 12.48
CA TYR A 202 -1.28 6.30 12.20
C TYR A 202 -0.82 4.84 12.06
N TYR A 203 0.05 4.54 11.08
CA TYR A 203 0.54 3.19 10.80
C TYR A 203 2.00 3.04 11.18
N ASP A 204 2.21 2.83 12.48
CA ASP A 204 3.49 2.47 13.08
C ASP A 204 3.32 1.20 13.92
N ALA A 205 4.32 0.34 13.97
CA ALA A 205 4.31 -0.88 14.78
C ALA A 205 3.96 -0.60 16.25
N ARG A 206 4.43 0.52 16.82
CA ARG A 206 4.13 0.92 18.21
C ARG A 206 2.66 1.25 18.45
N LEU A 207 1.88 1.47 17.40
CA LEU A 207 0.48 1.90 17.44
C LEU A 207 -0.49 0.77 17.11
N LYS A 208 0.01 -0.42 16.79
CA LYS A 208 -0.82 -1.57 16.38
C LYS A 208 -1.89 -1.92 17.41
N SER A 209 -1.53 -1.98 18.69
CA SER A 209 -2.48 -2.30 19.76
C SER A 209 -3.58 -1.25 19.95
N TRP A 210 -3.33 -0.02 19.51
CA TRP A 210 -4.29 1.08 19.59
C TRP A 210 -5.34 1.01 18.47
N TYR A 211 -4.92 0.67 17.24
CA TYR A 211 -5.77 0.82 16.06
C TYR A 211 -6.24 -0.49 15.42
N ASN A 212 -5.49 -1.59 15.56
CA ASN A 212 -5.74 -2.81 14.77
C ASN A 212 -7.13 -3.42 15.02
N ASN A 213 -7.65 -3.41 16.24
CA ASN A 213 -8.99 -3.92 16.51
C ASN A 213 -10.08 -3.12 15.76
N PHE A 214 -9.93 -1.80 15.69
CA PHE A 214 -10.84 -0.96 14.96
C PHE A 214 -10.73 -1.19 13.44
N LEU A 215 -9.51 -1.38 12.93
CA LEU A 215 -9.30 -1.81 11.54
C LEU A 215 -9.99 -3.16 11.25
N GLN A 216 -9.97 -4.13 12.18
CA GLN A 216 -10.69 -5.40 12.00
C GLN A 216 -12.22 -5.22 11.89
N VAL A 217 -12.81 -4.25 12.60
CA VAL A 217 -14.24 -3.91 12.44
C VAL A 217 -14.51 -3.39 11.03
N GLN A 218 -13.68 -2.49 10.52
CA GLN A 218 -13.80 -1.93 9.17
C GLN A 218 -13.61 -3.01 8.09
N LEU A 219 -12.67 -3.94 8.30
CA LEU A 219 -12.49 -5.11 7.45
C LEU A 219 -13.74 -6.00 7.43
N GLY A 220 -14.41 -6.17 8.57
CA GLY A 220 -15.70 -6.86 8.64
C GLY A 220 -16.78 -6.20 7.77
N ILE A 221 -16.81 -4.87 7.74
CA ILE A 221 -17.74 -4.09 6.89
C ILE A 221 -17.39 -4.26 5.41
N ALA A 222 -16.10 -4.21 5.06
CA ALA A 222 -15.64 -4.44 3.69
C ALA A 222 -15.95 -5.87 3.21
N ARG A 223 -15.76 -6.89 4.07
CA ARG A 223 -16.14 -8.28 3.79
C ARG A 223 -17.65 -8.43 3.58
N ASP A 224 -18.49 -7.83 4.44
CA ASP A 224 -19.94 -7.85 4.24
C ASP A 224 -20.35 -7.17 2.92
N ALA A 225 -19.73 -6.03 2.59
CA ALA A 225 -20.01 -5.33 1.35
C ALA A 225 -19.64 -6.18 0.12
N MET A 226 -18.45 -6.79 0.13
CA MET A 226 -17.97 -7.69 -0.94
C MET A 226 -18.92 -8.88 -1.11
N ALA A 227 -19.31 -9.54 -0.02
CA ALA A 227 -20.17 -10.72 -0.06
C ALA A 227 -21.58 -10.42 -0.58
N ARG A 228 -22.06 -9.18 -0.43
CA ARG A 228 -23.39 -8.78 -0.92
C ARG A 228 -23.40 -8.35 -2.38
N GLU A 229 -22.36 -7.64 -2.83
CA GLU A 229 -22.33 -7.10 -4.20
C GLU A 229 -21.67 -8.05 -5.20
N TYR A 230 -20.70 -8.85 -4.74
CA TYR A 230 -19.87 -9.69 -5.59
C TYR A 230 -19.78 -11.16 -5.16
N PRO A 231 -20.86 -11.82 -4.68
CA PRO A 231 -20.81 -13.18 -4.15
C PRO A 231 -20.33 -14.20 -5.20
N GLY A 232 -19.36 -15.01 -4.83
CA GLY A 232 -18.80 -16.09 -5.64
C GLY A 232 -17.92 -15.62 -6.81
N THR A 233 -17.60 -14.33 -6.91
CA THR A 233 -16.79 -13.77 -8.01
C THR A 233 -15.28 -13.90 -7.74
N ASP A 234 -14.46 -13.75 -8.79
CA ASP A 234 -13.00 -13.66 -8.65
C ASP A 234 -12.57 -12.42 -7.85
N LEU A 235 -13.34 -11.33 -7.94
CA LEU A 235 -13.08 -10.12 -7.17
C LEU A 235 -13.24 -10.37 -5.67
N GLU A 236 -14.32 -11.05 -5.24
CA GLU A 236 -14.50 -11.45 -3.84
C GLU A 236 -13.35 -12.34 -3.34
N ARG A 237 -12.94 -13.33 -4.15
CA ARG A 237 -11.80 -14.20 -3.80
C ARG A 237 -10.49 -13.44 -3.68
N THR A 238 -10.20 -12.55 -4.63
CA THR A 238 -8.99 -11.70 -4.62
C THR A 238 -8.99 -10.79 -3.41
N MET A 239 -10.17 -10.28 -3.04
CA MET A 239 -10.32 -9.41 -1.90
C MET A 239 -10.20 -10.08 -0.54
N GLU A 240 -10.64 -11.33 -0.41
CA GLU A 240 -10.38 -12.06 0.82
C GLU A 240 -8.86 -12.16 1.10
N LYS A 241 -8.02 -12.26 0.06
CA LYS A 241 -6.55 -12.24 0.22
C LYS A 241 -6.02 -10.90 0.70
N PHE A 242 -6.65 -9.80 0.25
CA PHE A 242 -6.32 -8.47 0.76
C PHE A 242 -6.65 -8.38 2.25
N PHE A 243 -7.74 -8.99 2.70
CA PHE A 243 -8.21 -8.96 4.09
C PHE A 243 -7.53 -9.97 5.03
N ASP A 244 -6.97 -11.05 4.49
CA ASP A 244 -6.33 -12.13 5.25
C ASP A 244 -4.85 -11.88 5.57
N CYS A 245 -4.21 -10.92 4.90
CA CYS A 245 -2.90 -10.43 5.36
C CYS A 245 -3.07 -9.62 6.65
N ASP A 246 -2.02 -9.53 7.48
CA ASP A 246 -1.99 -8.52 8.53
C ASP A 246 -1.91 -7.13 7.87
N LEU A 247 -3.08 -6.60 7.53
CA LEU A 247 -3.20 -5.37 6.76
C LEU A 247 -2.54 -4.22 7.50
N TYR A 248 -2.64 -4.19 8.84
CA TYR A 248 -1.99 -3.17 9.63
C TYR A 248 -0.46 -3.20 9.42
N ASP A 249 0.17 -4.36 9.57
CA ASP A 249 1.62 -4.48 9.37
C ASP A 249 2.03 -4.15 7.93
N HIS A 250 1.19 -4.49 6.95
CA HIS A 250 1.44 -4.13 5.57
C HIS A 250 1.36 -2.61 5.35
N MET A 251 0.41 -1.92 5.99
CA MET A 251 0.33 -0.46 5.96
C MET A 251 1.55 0.17 6.64
N VAL A 252 2.02 -0.39 7.76
CA VAL A 252 3.28 0.02 8.42
C VAL A 252 4.46 -0.11 7.47
N TYR A 253 4.58 -1.25 6.77
CA TYR A 253 5.64 -1.45 5.78
C TYR A 253 5.60 -0.37 4.69
N LEU A 254 4.42 -0.10 4.12
CA LEU A 254 4.28 0.87 3.03
C LEU A 254 4.60 2.31 3.48
N THR A 255 4.26 2.70 4.71
CA THR A 255 4.59 4.04 5.23
C THR A 255 6.09 4.19 5.51
N HIS A 256 6.79 3.10 5.85
CA HIS A 256 8.21 3.10 6.22
C HIS A 256 9.16 2.74 5.07
N ALA A 257 8.66 2.19 3.96
CA ALA A 257 9.43 1.84 2.77
C ALA A 257 9.90 3.09 2.00
N ARG A 258 10.80 3.88 2.60
CA ARG A 258 11.34 5.13 2.06
C ARG A 258 12.40 4.85 1.00
N ASN A 259 12.44 5.72 -0.01
CA ASN A 259 13.40 5.67 -1.11
C ASN A 259 13.79 7.10 -1.56
N GLN A 260 14.52 7.21 -2.67
CA GLN A 260 14.96 8.49 -3.22
C GLN A 260 13.81 9.41 -3.69
N ASN A 261 12.63 8.87 -3.97
CA ASN A 261 11.44 9.61 -4.40
C ASN A 261 10.55 10.01 -3.23
N SER A 262 10.83 9.56 -2.00
CA SER A 262 10.00 9.92 -0.83
C SER A 262 9.95 11.43 -0.60
N VAL A 263 8.78 11.91 -0.22
CA VAL A 263 8.39 13.31 0.00
C VAL A 263 7.67 13.46 1.33
N ILE A 264 7.52 14.70 1.80
CA ILE A 264 6.58 15.01 2.87
C ILE A 264 5.17 15.00 2.27
N ASN A 265 4.40 13.99 2.65
CA ASN A 265 3.01 13.78 2.27
C ASN A 265 2.09 14.70 3.08
N HIS A 266 0.92 15.01 2.52
CA HIS A 266 -0.20 15.55 3.27
C HIS A 266 -0.73 14.50 4.26
N GLY A 267 -0.81 13.24 3.82
CA GLY A 267 -1.13 12.07 4.63
C GLY A 267 -2.61 11.88 4.97
N ASP A 268 -3.43 12.94 4.88
CA ASP A 268 -4.89 12.90 5.03
C ASP A 268 -5.65 13.41 3.78
N CYS A 269 -5.33 12.87 2.60
CA CYS A 269 -5.85 13.33 1.29
C CYS A 269 -7.29 12.91 0.98
N TRP A 270 -8.20 13.00 1.94
CA TRP A 270 -9.64 12.84 1.69
C TRP A 270 -10.31 14.19 1.36
N MET A 271 -11.46 14.11 0.67
CA MET A 271 -12.13 15.25 0.04
C MET A 271 -12.43 16.46 0.98
N PRO A 272 -12.83 16.28 2.26
CA PRO A 272 -13.09 17.40 3.17
C PRO A 272 -11.89 18.31 3.45
N ASN A 273 -10.67 17.80 3.28
CA ASN A 273 -9.44 18.56 3.52
C ASN A 273 -9.04 19.45 2.32
N PHE A 274 -9.85 19.45 1.25
CA PHE A 274 -9.71 20.35 0.11
C PHE A 274 -10.89 21.32 0.07
N MET A 275 -10.61 22.62 0.26
CA MET A 275 -11.61 23.68 0.21
C MET A 275 -11.56 24.42 -1.14
N PHE A 276 -12.70 24.54 -1.82
CA PHE A 276 -12.81 25.14 -3.15
C PHE A 276 -13.48 26.50 -3.09
N HIS A 277 -12.94 27.48 -3.82
CA HIS A 277 -13.56 28.79 -3.94
C HIS A 277 -14.76 28.74 -4.91
N ASP A 278 -15.90 29.31 -4.51
CA ASP A 278 -17.17 29.25 -5.26
C ASP A 278 -17.10 29.87 -6.67
N SER A 279 -16.28 30.92 -6.83
CA SER A 279 -16.24 31.73 -8.06
C SER A 279 -14.91 31.70 -8.82
N THR A 280 -13.92 30.95 -8.34
CA THR A 280 -12.58 30.92 -8.95
C THR A 280 -12.00 29.51 -8.88
N PRO A 281 -11.04 29.15 -9.74
CA PRO A 281 -10.35 27.86 -9.65
C PRO A 281 -9.36 27.78 -8.47
N ALA A 282 -9.44 28.66 -7.47
CA ALA A 282 -8.61 28.60 -6.27
C ALA A 282 -9.07 27.49 -5.31
N MET A 283 -8.11 26.73 -4.78
CA MET A 283 -8.33 25.68 -3.79
C MET A 283 -7.31 25.82 -2.65
N ARG A 284 -7.67 25.38 -1.45
CA ARG A 284 -6.80 25.31 -0.28
C ARG A 284 -6.84 23.93 0.36
N MET A 285 -5.67 23.41 0.69
CA MET A 285 -5.49 22.24 1.53
C MET A 285 -5.40 22.66 3.00
N ILE A 286 -6.04 21.87 3.85
CA ILE A 286 -6.08 22.04 5.31
C ILE A 286 -5.83 20.69 5.98
N ASP A 287 -5.55 20.72 7.28
CA ASP A 287 -5.42 19.53 8.14
C ASP A 287 -4.26 18.58 7.78
N PHE A 288 -3.05 18.97 8.21
CA PHE A 288 -1.81 18.22 8.00
C PHE A 288 -1.47 17.30 9.19
N GLN A 289 -2.47 16.89 9.99
CA GLN A 289 -2.25 16.07 11.19
C GLN A 289 -1.64 14.70 10.92
N LEU A 290 -1.85 14.16 9.71
CA LEU A 290 -1.31 12.87 9.27
C LEU A 290 -0.08 13.02 8.35
N ALA A 291 0.50 14.22 8.28
CA ALA A 291 1.69 14.47 7.48
C ALA A 291 2.80 13.47 7.84
N ARG A 292 3.43 12.89 6.82
CA ARG A 292 4.41 11.81 6.96
C ARG A 292 5.49 11.93 5.89
N TYR A 293 6.64 11.28 6.10
CA TYR A 293 7.71 11.21 5.11
C TYR A 293 7.73 9.83 4.44
N SER A 294 7.17 9.71 3.22
CA SER A 294 7.00 8.46 2.49
C SER A 294 6.86 8.66 0.97
N SER A 295 6.47 7.64 0.21
CA SER A 295 6.22 7.77 -1.24
C SER A 295 5.10 8.80 -1.54
N PRO A 296 5.23 9.65 -2.58
CA PRO A 296 4.13 10.51 -3.03
C PRO A 296 2.85 9.74 -3.39
N VAL A 297 2.98 8.46 -3.74
CA VAL A 297 1.85 7.61 -4.14
C VAL A 297 0.88 7.32 -2.99
N LEU A 298 1.30 7.45 -1.73
CA LEU A 298 0.39 7.25 -0.60
C LEU A 298 -0.78 8.25 -0.65
N ASP A 299 -0.47 9.53 -0.90
CA ASP A 299 -1.49 10.57 -1.07
C ASP A 299 -2.30 10.39 -2.36
N ILE A 300 -1.62 10.04 -3.47
CA ILE A 300 -2.28 9.84 -4.78
C ILE A 300 -3.30 8.72 -4.70
N SER A 301 -2.88 7.55 -4.22
CA SER A 301 -3.73 6.35 -4.15
C SER A 301 -4.85 6.53 -3.15
N PHE A 302 -4.59 7.14 -1.99
CA PHE A 302 -5.64 7.47 -1.03
C PHE A 302 -6.66 8.44 -1.64
N PHE A 303 -6.22 9.54 -2.26
CA PHE A 303 -7.11 10.49 -2.91
C PHE A 303 -7.96 9.82 -3.98
N VAL A 304 -7.32 9.10 -4.92
CA VAL A 304 -8.02 8.43 -6.02
C VAL A 304 -9.11 7.52 -5.50
N TYR A 305 -8.83 6.66 -4.52
CA TYR A 305 -9.83 5.68 -4.10
C TYR A 305 -10.92 6.24 -3.18
N SER A 306 -10.60 7.22 -2.33
CA SER A 306 -11.55 7.77 -1.38
C SER A 306 -12.41 8.89 -1.96
N CYS A 307 -11.89 9.64 -2.93
CA CYS A 307 -12.50 10.87 -3.42
C CYS A 307 -13.22 10.77 -4.76
N THR A 308 -12.96 9.72 -5.54
CA THR A 308 -13.53 9.58 -6.89
C THR A 308 -14.61 8.48 -6.94
N SER A 309 -15.55 8.60 -7.88
CA SER A 309 -16.45 7.50 -8.22
C SER A 309 -15.74 6.48 -9.10
N GLN A 310 -16.31 5.28 -9.21
CA GLN A 310 -15.77 4.26 -10.11
C GLN A 310 -15.78 4.72 -11.56
N GLU A 311 -16.89 5.32 -12.01
CA GLU A 311 -17.04 5.80 -13.39
C GLU A 311 -15.99 6.86 -13.73
N LEU A 312 -15.65 7.73 -12.78
CA LEU A 312 -14.60 8.73 -12.96
C LEU A 312 -13.23 8.06 -13.09
N ARG A 313 -12.91 7.06 -12.26
CA ARG A 313 -11.63 6.33 -12.39
C ARG A 313 -11.54 5.62 -13.74
N GLU A 314 -12.57 4.90 -14.14
CA GLU A 314 -12.56 4.16 -15.41
C GLU A 314 -12.38 5.07 -16.63
N ALA A 315 -13.00 6.25 -16.61
CA ALA A 315 -12.94 7.18 -17.73
C ALA A 315 -11.70 8.10 -17.69
N HIS A 316 -11.21 8.45 -16.50
CA HIS A 316 -10.30 9.60 -16.31
C HIS A 316 -9.11 9.33 -15.38
N TYR A 317 -8.81 8.08 -15.02
CA TYR A 317 -7.67 7.78 -14.15
C TYR A 317 -6.34 8.37 -14.69
N GLN A 318 -6.08 8.23 -15.99
CA GLN A 318 -4.90 8.81 -16.62
C GLN A 318 -4.91 10.35 -16.56
N ASP A 319 -6.07 10.99 -16.76
CA ASP A 319 -6.20 12.44 -16.67
C ASP A 319 -5.88 12.98 -15.26
N LEU A 320 -6.15 12.19 -14.21
CA LEU A 320 -5.78 12.51 -12.83
C LEU A 320 -4.26 12.42 -12.62
N LEU A 321 -3.63 11.36 -13.13
CA LEU A 321 -2.18 11.18 -13.05
C LEU A 321 -1.44 12.27 -13.84
N ASP A 322 -1.93 12.62 -15.02
CA ASP A 322 -1.40 13.70 -15.85
C ASP A 322 -1.54 15.07 -15.15
N ALA A 323 -2.66 15.31 -14.46
CA ALA A 323 -2.84 16.53 -13.67
C ALA A 323 -1.83 16.61 -12.50
N TYR A 324 -1.63 15.49 -11.79
CA TYR A 324 -0.62 15.39 -10.73
C TYR A 324 0.78 15.63 -11.26
N TYR A 325 1.22 14.85 -12.25
CA TYR A 325 2.57 14.92 -12.76
C TYR A 325 2.83 16.25 -13.47
N GLY A 326 1.84 16.79 -14.16
CA GLY A 326 1.91 18.12 -14.76
C GLY A 326 2.13 19.23 -13.73
N GLY A 327 1.45 19.17 -12.58
CA GLY A 327 1.68 20.09 -11.47
C GLY A 327 3.07 19.94 -10.85
N LEU A 328 3.50 18.69 -10.62
CA LEU A 328 4.83 18.37 -10.10
C LEU A 328 5.94 18.88 -11.03
N ALA A 329 5.85 18.58 -12.32
CA ALA A 329 6.85 18.94 -13.29
C ALA A 329 6.90 20.45 -13.58
N GLU A 330 5.77 21.15 -13.54
CA GLU A 330 5.74 22.63 -13.56
C GLU A 330 6.52 23.19 -12.38
N MET A 331 6.20 22.74 -11.16
CA MET A 331 6.80 23.28 -9.94
C MET A 331 8.29 22.97 -9.83
N LEU A 332 8.73 21.74 -10.18
CA LEU A 332 10.15 21.39 -10.21
C LEU A 332 10.95 22.31 -11.15
N ARG A 333 10.42 22.56 -12.36
CA ARG A 333 11.07 23.47 -13.32
C ARG A 333 11.16 24.90 -12.80
N ASP A 334 10.11 25.39 -12.16
CA ASP A 334 10.07 26.72 -11.55
C ASP A 334 11.05 26.85 -10.37
N LEU A 335 11.37 25.75 -9.68
CA LEU A 335 12.38 25.68 -8.61
C LEU A 335 13.80 25.41 -9.11
N GLY A 336 13.99 25.26 -10.43
CA GLY A 336 15.30 25.01 -11.04
C GLY A 336 15.73 23.54 -11.11
N SER A 337 14.83 22.60 -10.86
CA SER A 337 15.05 21.15 -10.94
C SER A 337 14.53 20.56 -12.24
N ASN A 338 15.11 19.43 -12.69
CA ASN A 338 14.63 18.71 -13.87
C ASN A 338 13.70 17.54 -13.48
N PRO A 339 12.39 17.58 -13.81
CA PRO A 339 11.46 16.49 -13.48
C PRO A 339 11.86 15.15 -14.08
N ASP A 340 12.45 15.14 -15.28
CA ASP A 340 12.87 13.91 -15.98
C ASP A 340 14.11 13.25 -15.34
N VAL A 341 14.71 13.89 -14.34
CA VAL A 341 15.86 13.36 -13.58
C VAL A 341 15.44 13.08 -12.13
N VAL A 342 14.77 14.03 -11.49
CA VAL A 342 14.42 13.95 -10.07
C VAL A 342 13.30 12.93 -9.82
N PHE A 343 12.26 12.94 -10.64
CA PHE A 343 11.15 12.00 -10.52
C PHE A 343 10.46 11.82 -11.89
N PRO A 344 11.01 10.97 -12.77
CA PRO A 344 10.44 10.69 -14.08
C PRO A 344 9.04 10.08 -13.98
N TYR A 345 8.20 10.28 -14.99
CA TYR A 345 6.84 9.69 -15.03
C TYR A 345 6.89 8.16 -14.87
N SER A 346 7.90 7.50 -15.43
CA SER A 346 8.09 6.05 -15.29
C SER A 346 8.34 5.60 -13.85
N GLU A 347 8.98 6.44 -13.01
CA GLU A 347 9.13 6.14 -11.58
C GLU A 347 7.81 6.35 -10.84
N LEU A 348 6.98 7.32 -11.23
CA LEU A 348 5.61 7.43 -10.71
C LEU A 348 4.80 6.17 -11.03
N GLU A 349 4.83 5.66 -12.26
CA GLU A 349 4.14 4.43 -12.64
C GLU A 349 4.62 3.21 -11.82
N LYS A 350 5.92 3.12 -11.59
CA LYS A 350 6.52 2.07 -10.75
C LYS A 350 6.10 2.18 -9.29
N GLU A 351 6.05 3.39 -8.72
CA GLU A 351 5.56 3.57 -7.36
C GLU A 351 4.05 3.35 -7.24
N LEU A 352 3.26 3.73 -8.26
CA LEU A 352 1.82 3.46 -8.29
C LEU A 352 1.57 1.97 -8.15
N LYS A 353 2.33 1.17 -8.89
CA LYS A 353 2.37 -0.29 -8.78
C LYS A 353 2.67 -0.72 -7.32
N GLN A 354 3.77 -0.26 -6.73
CA GLN A 354 4.23 -0.72 -5.42
C GLN A 354 3.32 -0.30 -4.25
N TYR A 355 2.80 0.93 -4.28
CA TYR A 355 2.17 1.58 -3.12
C TYR A 355 0.65 1.74 -3.24
N ALA A 356 0.01 1.45 -4.38
CA ALA A 356 -1.45 1.61 -4.56
C ALA A 356 -2.28 0.85 -3.52
N ARG A 357 -1.75 -0.25 -2.97
CA ARG A 357 -2.39 -1.01 -1.89
C ARG A 357 -2.68 -0.16 -0.66
N PHE A 358 -1.85 0.84 -0.38
CA PHE A 358 -2.06 1.78 0.72
C PHE A 358 -3.39 2.53 0.57
N GLY A 359 -3.67 3.05 -0.63
CA GLY A 359 -4.93 3.73 -0.90
C GLY A 359 -6.15 2.86 -0.64
N CYS A 360 -6.07 1.56 -0.94
CA CYS A 360 -7.13 0.61 -0.59
C CYS A 360 -7.31 0.46 0.93
N GLY A 361 -6.20 0.38 1.67
CA GLY A 361 -6.23 0.33 3.13
C GLY A 361 -6.89 1.56 3.76
N MET A 362 -6.54 2.76 3.27
CA MET A 362 -7.17 4.01 3.70
C MET A 362 -8.63 4.13 3.24
N GLY A 363 -8.98 3.56 2.08
CA GLY A 363 -10.34 3.52 1.55
C GLY A 363 -11.31 2.69 2.41
N ILE A 364 -10.83 1.59 2.99
CA ILE A 364 -11.59 0.73 3.92
C ILE A 364 -12.09 1.52 5.13
N GLU A 365 -11.34 2.51 5.59
CA GLU A 365 -11.75 3.40 6.66
C GLU A 365 -12.58 4.57 6.14
N SER A 366 -12.00 5.36 5.23
CA SER A 366 -12.55 6.66 4.84
C SER A 366 -13.90 6.59 4.12
N ILE A 367 -14.19 5.52 3.37
CA ILE A 367 -15.46 5.36 2.65
C ILE A 367 -16.61 5.12 3.63
N PRO A 368 -16.55 4.17 4.58
CA PRO A 368 -17.55 4.07 5.65
C PRO A 368 -17.77 5.37 6.41
N PHE A 369 -16.71 6.09 6.79
CA PHE A 369 -16.84 7.39 7.46
C PHE A 369 -17.49 8.46 6.58
N SER A 370 -17.28 8.42 5.27
CA SER A 370 -17.93 9.33 4.30
C SER A 370 -19.40 9.04 4.09
N LEU A 371 -19.85 7.81 4.40
CA LEU A 371 -21.23 7.35 4.28
C LEU A 371 -21.99 7.36 5.62
N LEU A 372 -21.31 7.68 6.72
CA LEU A 372 -21.90 7.67 8.06
C LEU A 372 -22.92 8.81 8.21
N ASP A 373 -24.13 8.48 8.66
CA ASP A 373 -25.15 9.47 8.98
C ASP A 373 -24.77 10.26 10.25
N GLU A 374 -25.10 11.56 10.29
CA GLU A 374 -24.79 12.42 11.44
C GLU A 374 -25.39 11.90 12.76
N SER A 375 -26.50 11.16 12.71
CA SER A 375 -27.13 10.56 13.90
C SER A 375 -26.33 9.39 14.49
N ASP A 376 -25.48 8.75 13.68
CA ASP A 376 -24.64 7.62 14.10
C ASP A 376 -23.26 8.08 14.59
N VAL A 377 -22.94 9.37 14.47
CA VAL A 377 -21.72 9.95 15.03
C VAL A 377 -21.82 9.95 16.57
N PRO A 378 -20.90 9.27 17.27
CA PRO A 378 -20.90 9.25 18.72
C PRO A 378 -20.58 10.63 19.29
N ASP A 379 -21.24 10.97 20.40
CA ASP A 379 -20.93 12.15 21.19
C ASP A 379 -19.67 11.88 22.02
N LEU A 380 -18.50 12.22 21.46
CA LEU A 380 -17.19 11.92 22.05
C LEU A 380 -16.96 12.61 23.39
N ASP A 381 -17.72 13.66 23.72
CA ASP A 381 -17.60 14.34 25.00
C ASP A 381 -18.28 13.57 26.15
N LYS A 382 -19.00 12.48 25.83
CA LYS A 382 -19.59 11.55 26.81
C LYS A 382 -18.62 10.48 27.31
N ILE A 383 -17.38 10.42 26.80
CA ILE A 383 -16.36 9.51 27.33
C ILE A 383 -16.10 9.90 28.79
N THR A 384 -16.31 8.96 29.71
CA THR A 384 -16.17 9.18 31.16
C THR A 384 -14.83 8.69 31.65
N GLY A 385 -14.19 9.47 32.52
CA GLY A 385 -12.87 9.16 33.07
C GLY A 385 -11.73 9.65 32.17
N ASP A 386 -10.51 9.49 32.65
CA ASP A 386 -9.31 10.01 31.99
C ASP A 386 -8.56 8.92 31.22
N GLU A 387 -8.91 7.64 31.37
CA GLU A 387 -8.24 6.53 30.71
C GLU A 387 -8.66 6.38 29.24
N ALA A 388 -7.73 5.95 28.39
CA ALA A 388 -8.01 5.60 27.01
C ALA A 388 -8.89 4.35 26.95
N ILE A 389 -10.05 4.47 26.32
CA ILE A 389 -10.92 3.33 25.94
C ILE A 389 -10.68 2.94 24.47
N ALA A 390 -11.00 1.68 24.13
CA ALA A 390 -10.78 1.13 22.80
C ALA A 390 -11.71 1.78 21.76
N ILE A 391 -11.15 2.17 20.60
CA ILE A 391 -11.84 2.97 19.57
C ILE A 391 -13.11 2.28 19.06
N GLU A 392 -13.04 0.95 18.87
CA GLU A 392 -14.14 0.11 18.40
C GLU A 392 -15.34 0.08 19.35
N THR A 393 -15.17 0.49 20.60
CA THR A 393 -16.28 0.59 21.58
C THR A 393 -17.00 1.94 21.50
N ILE A 394 -16.37 2.95 20.89
CA ILE A 394 -16.95 4.28 20.68
C ILE A 394 -17.58 4.34 19.30
N TRP A 395 -16.81 3.97 18.27
CA TRP A 395 -17.23 4.01 16.88
C TRP A 395 -17.95 2.73 16.50
N ILE A 396 -19.26 2.71 16.74
CA ILE A 396 -20.12 1.58 16.39
C ILE A 396 -20.49 1.63 14.91
N LEU A 397 -19.53 1.25 14.06
CA LEU A 397 -19.74 1.16 12.62
C LEU A 397 -20.57 -0.07 12.28
N ARG A 398 -21.57 0.10 11.42
CA ARG A 398 -22.49 -0.96 10.97
C ARG A 398 -22.23 -1.30 9.50
N PRO A 399 -22.59 -2.51 9.05
CA PRO A 399 -22.55 -2.85 7.63
C PRO A 399 -23.33 -1.86 6.77
N ILE A 400 -22.79 -1.50 5.60
CA ILE A 400 -23.35 -0.45 4.74
C ILE A 400 -24.69 -0.91 4.15
N ALA A 401 -25.76 -0.18 4.47
CA ALA A 401 -27.13 -0.54 4.09
C ALA A 401 -27.43 -0.27 2.60
N SER A 402 -26.92 0.83 2.05
CA SER A 402 -27.19 1.21 0.66
C SER A 402 -26.33 0.41 -0.32
N GLN A 403 -26.93 -0.04 -1.42
CA GLN A 403 -26.17 -0.72 -2.48
C GLN A 403 -25.09 0.19 -3.07
N ALA A 404 -25.42 1.45 -3.37
CA ALA A 404 -24.46 2.42 -3.89
C ALA A 404 -23.27 2.63 -2.94
N GLY A 405 -23.47 2.60 -1.62
CA GLY A 405 -22.40 2.69 -0.64
C GLY A 405 -21.51 1.44 -0.61
N ARG A 406 -22.12 0.24 -0.69
CA ARG A 406 -21.38 -1.02 -0.78
C ARG A 406 -20.56 -1.09 -2.08
N LEU A 407 -21.16 -0.72 -3.21
CA LEU A 407 -20.46 -0.62 -4.50
C LEU A 407 -19.29 0.37 -4.39
N ARG A 408 -19.50 1.58 -3.88
CA ARG A 408 -18.41 2.56 -3.68
C ARG A 408 -17.20 1.99 -2.92
N LEU A 409 -17.43 1.22 -1.84
CA LEU A 409 -16.37 0.57 -1.07
C LEU A 409 -15.68 -0.56 -1.84
N THR A 410 -16.45 -1.39 -2.54
CA THR A 410 -15.98 -2.62 -3.19
C THR A 410 -15.33 -2.36 -4.56
N ASP A 411 -15.78 -1.33 -5.27
CA ASP A 411 -15.32 -0.92 -6.60
C ASP A 411 -13.90 -0.37 -6.64
N MET A 412 -13.42 0.16 -5.51
CA MET A 412 -12.02 0.52 -5.32
C MET A 412 -11.09 -0.67 -5.61
N PHE A 413 -11.48 -1.84 -5.13
CA PHE A 413 -10.68 -3.05 -5.25
C PHE A 413 -10.69 -3.64 -6.65
N ARG A 414 -11.78 -3.47 -7.40
CA ARG A 414 -11.82 -3.85 -8.82
C ARG A 414 -10.72 -3.14 -9.57
N HIS A 415 -10.69 -1.81 -9.46
CA HIS A 415 -9.67 -0.98 -10.09
C HIS A 415 -8.25 -1.33 -9.58
N ALA A 416 -8.06 -1.52 -8.28
CA ALA A 416 -6.74 -1.87 -7.73
C ALA A 416 -6.24 -3.24 -8.21
N THR A 417 -7.14 -4.20 -8.43
CA THR A 417 -6.82 -5.53 -8.98
C THR A 417 -6.45 -5.43 -10.46
N ASP A 418 -7.21 -4.65 -11.24
CA ASP A 418 -6.92 -4.40 -12.66
C ASP A 418 -5.57 -3.68 -12.87
N MET A 419 -5.10 -2.96 -11.85
CA MET A 419 -3.80 -2.28 -11.82
C MET A 419 -2.62 -3.15 -11.30
N GLY A 420 -2.86 -4.40 -10.88
CA GLY A 420 -1.92 -5.24 -10.15
C GLY A 420 -0.58 -5.55 -10.88
N VAL A 421 0.52 -5.21 -10.20
CA VAL A 421 1.95 -5.36 -10.56
C VAL A 421 2.41 -6.79 -10.81
N GLU A 422 1.76 -7.77 -10.17
CA GLU A 422 2.27 -9.14 -10.12
C GLU A 422 2.37 -9.78 -11.50
N LEU A 423 1.44 -9.47 -12.41
CA LEU A 423 1.46 -10.06 -13.75
C LEU A 423 2.63 -9.53 -14.59
N ASP A 424 2.91 -8.22 -14.55
CA ASP A 424 3.97 -7.61 -15.35
C ASP A 424 5.35 -8.14 -14.94
N GLU A 425 5.61 -8.22 -13.63
CA GLU A 425 6.84 -8.80 -13.09
C GLU A 425 6.95 -10.29 -13.42
N CYS A 426 5.85 -11.05 -13.29
CA CYS A 426 5.83 -12.46 -13.69
C CYS A 426 6.10 -12.66 -15.17
N LEU A 427 5.54 -11.81 -16.04
CA LEU A 427 5.79 -11.82 -17.47
C LEU A 427 7.25 -11.52 -17.80
N ARG A 428 7.89 -10.59 -17.08
CA ARG A 428 9.31 -10.27 -17.26
C ARG A 428 10.21 -11.44 -16.87
N CYS A 429 9.94 -12.07 -15.72
CA CYS A 429 10.67 -13.25 -15.26
C CYS A 429 10.50 -14.45 -16.22
N ILE A 430 9.27 -14.76 -16.62
CA ILE A 430 9.01 -15.91 -17.49
C ILE A 430 9.63 -15.72 -18.89
N ARG A 431 9.67 -14.49 -19.42
CA ARG A 431 10.37 -14.16 -20.66
C ARG A 431 11.88 -14.34 -20.51
N SER A 432 12.46 -14.00 -19.36
CA SER A 432 13.90 -14.21 -19.08
C SER A 432 14.25 -15.70 -19.00
N LEU A 433 13.43 -16.50 -18.29
CA LEU A 433 13.57 -17.97 -18.25
C LEU A 433 13.48 -18.59 -19.66
N ALA A 434 12.49 -18.15 -20.45
CA ALA A 434 12.33 -18.59 -21.83
C ALA A 434 13.59 -18.37 -22.68
N ARG A 435 14.21 -17.20 -22.53
CA ARG A 435 15.45 -16.86 -23.23
C ARG A 435 16.62 -17.74 -22.79
N PHE A 436 16.74 -18.03 -21.49
CA PHE A 436 17.76 -18.95 -20.99
C PHE A 436 17.59 -20.37 -21.53
N HIS A 437 16.35 -20.89 -21.56
CA HIS A 437 16.07 -22.20 -22.15
C HIS A 437 16.34 -22.20 -23.67
N ALA A 438 15.94 -21.16 -24.40
CA ALA A 438 16.20 -21.04 -25.84
C ALA A 438 17.69 -21.09 -26.15
N LEU A 439 18.52 -20.40 -25.37
CA LEU A 439 19.98 -20.46 -25.50
C LEU A 439 20.50 -21.90 -25.34
N SER A 440 19.96 -22.64 -24.36
CA SER A 440 20.33 -24.03 -24.12
C SER A 440 19.90 -24.96 -25.27
N PHE A 441 18.71 -24.77 -25.82
CA PHE A 441 18.22 -25.51 -27.00
C PHE A 441 19.07 -25.22 -28.25
N ALA A 442 19.40 -23.95 -28.51
CA ALA A 442 20.25 -23.56 -29.63
C ALA A 442 21.63 -24.21 -29.52
N MET A 443 22.27 -24.14 -28.34
CA MET A 443 23.56 -24.80 -28.08
C MET A 443 23.47 -26.31 -28.25
N LYS A 444 22.41 -26.96 -27.76
CA LYS A 444 22.20 -28.40 -27.94
C LYS A 444 22.15 -28.81 -29.42
N ARG A 445 21.54 -27.98 -30.27
CA ARG A 445 21.39 -28.26 -31.70
C ARG A 445 22.63 -27.90 -32.53
N GLN A 446 23.27 -26.78 -32.22
CA GLN A 446 24.40 -26.25 -33.00
C GLN A 446 25.75 -26.80 -32.52
N GLU A 447 25.89 -27.06 -31.23
CA GLU A 447 27.14 -27.50 -30.58
C GLU A 447 26.89 -28.70 -29.63
N PRO A 448 26.40 -29.85 -30.15
CA PRO A 448 25.97 -30.98 -29.31
C PRO A 448 27.08 -31.56 -28.43
N HIS A 449 28.34 -31.53 -28.89
CA HIS A 449 29.48 -31.98 -28.09
C HIS A 449 29.73 -31.06 -26.89
N THR A 450 29.76 -29.73 -27.11
CA THR A 450 29.90 -28.73 -26.05
C THR A 450 28.76 -28.86 -25.03
N PHE A 451 27.52 -28.96 -25.51
CA PHE A 451 26.35 -29.17 -24.67
C PHE A 451 26.49 -30.42 -23.79
N GLN A 452 26.89 -31.56 -24.38
CA GLN A 452 27.04 -32.80 -23.63
C GLN A 452 28.16 -32.71 -22.59
N THR A 453 29.28 -32.05 -22.90
CA THR A 453 30.36 -31.82 -21.94
C THR A 453 29.89 -31.00 -20.75
N LEU A 454 29.11 -29.94 -20.97
CA LEU A 454 28.54 -29.12 -19.90
C LEU A 454 27.55 -29.93 -19.05
N VAL A 455 26.59 -30.61 -19.68
CA VAL A 455 25.58 -31.41 -18.98
C VAL A 455 26.21 -32.52 -18.13
N ASN A 456 27.31 -33.13 -18.57
CA ASN A 456 28.02 -34.14 -17.80
C ASN A 456 28.66 -33.60 -16.50
N GLN A 457 28.82 -32.27 -16.37
CA GLN A 457 29.33 -31.62 -15.17
C GLN A 457 28.22 -31.12 -14.24
N LEU A 458 26.97 -31.08 -14.72
CA LEU A 458 25.83 -30.66 -13.91
C LEU A 458 25.30 -31.85 -13.10
N GLN A 459 25.04 -31.63 -11.82
CA GLN A 459 24.51 -32.65 -10.92
C GLN A 459 23.27 -32.10 -10.20
N GLU A 460 22.17 -32.87 -10.24
CA GLU A 460 21.01 -32.62 -9.38
C GLU A 460 21.39 -32.85 -7.91
N THR A 461 21.35 -31.79 -7.12
CA THR A 461 21.76 -31.82 -5.71
C THR A 461 20.59 -31.92 -4.74
N TYR A 462 19.42 -31.38 -5.11
CA TYR A 462 18.29 -31.22 -4.18
C TYR A 462 17.34 -32.43 -4.21
N TYR A 463 16.88 -32.83 -5.40
CA TYR A 463 15.99 -33.98 -5.58
C TYR A 463 16.78 -35.25 -5.90
N SER A 464 17.52 -35.76 -4.91
CA SER A 464 18.40 -36.92 -5.07
C SER A 464 17.93 -38.15 -4.28
N ALA A 465 18.02 -39.33 -4.90
CA ALA A 465 17.77 -40.60 -4.22
C ALA A 465 18.66 -40.80 -2.97
N ARG A 466 19.84 -40.17 -2.93
CA ARG A 466 20.77 -40.22 -1.79
C ARG A 466 20.24 -39.48 -0.56
N LEU A 467 19.39 -38.47 -0.77
CA LEU A 467 18.82 -37.64 0.30
C LEU A 467 17.50 -38.19 0.83
N VAL A 468 16.95 -39.27 0.24
CA VAL A 468 15.70 -39.89 0.68
C VAL A 468 15.69 -40.21 2.18
N PRO A 469 16.75 -40.80 2.80
CA PRO A 469 16.74 -41.05 4.24
C PRO A 469 16.62 -39.79 5.10
N TRP A 470 17.07 -38.64 4.58
CA TRP A 470 17.09 -37.35 5.26
C TRP A 470 15.77 -36.57 5.06
N TYR A 471 15.20 -36.60 3.85
CA TYR A 471 13.96 -35.88 3.52
C TYR A 471 12.68 -36.64 3.86
N ARG A 472 12.72 -37.97 4.00
CA ARG A 472 11.48 -38.78 4.09
C ARG A 472 10.58 -38.35 5.24
N ASN A 473 11.12 -38.24 6.46
CA ASN A 473 10.33 -37.93 7.64
C ASN A 473 9.79 -36.50 7.56
N PHE A 474 10.64 -35.56 7.13
CA PHE A 474 10.26 -34.19 6.85
C PHE A 474 9.08 -34.11 5.85
N MET A 475 9.20 -34.78 4.70
CA MET A 475 8.13 -34.81 3.69
C MET A 475 6.85 -35.48 4.19
N GLN A 476 6.94 -36.52 5.02
CA GLN A 476 5.76 -37.11 5.66
C GLN A 476 5.04 -36.11 6.59
N ARG A 477 5.81 -35.28 7.31
CA ARG A 477 5.23 -34.22 8.15
C ARG A 477 4.52 -33.17 7.31
N ILE A 478 5.13 -32.74 6.21
CA ILE A 478 4.55 -31.77 5.27
C ILE A 478 3.26 -32.31 4.63
N VAL A 479 3.27 -33.57 4.18
CA VAL A 479 2.07 -34.24 3.66
C VAL A 479 0.96 -34.32 4.71
N THR A 480 1.31 -34.58 5.97
CA THR A 480 0.33 -34.58 7.08
C THR A 480 -0.33 -33.21 7.22
N ILE A 481 0.45 -32.12 7.17
CA ILE A 481 -0.06 -30.75 7.22
C ILE A 481 -1.01 -30.47 6.04
N ALA A 482 -0.67 -30.94 4.84
CA ALA A 482 -1.54 -30.80 3.66
C ALA A 482 -2.87 -31.55 3.81
N LYS A 483 -2.85 -32.75 4.39
CA LYS A 483 -4.07 -33.52 4.69
C LYS A 483 -4.92 -32.86 5.77
N GLU A 484 -4.30 -32.32 6.82
CA GLU A 484 -4.98 -31.54 7.86
C GLU A 484 -5.65 -30.29 7.26
N ALA A 485 -4.93 -29.57 6.38
CA ALA A 485 -5.47 -28.41 5.67
C ALA A 485 -6.69 -28.78 4.82
N LEU A 486 -6.60 -29.89 4.05
CA LEU A 486 -7.72 -30.40 3.26
C LEU A 486 -8.93 -30.75 4.13
N ALA A 487 -8.71 -31.46 5.24
CA ALA A 487 -9.79 -31.86 6.15
C ALA A 487 -10.50 -30.65 6.77
N ILE A 488 -9.75 -29.61 7.16
CA ILE A 488 -10.33 -28.39 7.73
C ILE A 488 -11.15 -27.64 6.66
N GLU A 489 -10.60 -27.44 5.46
CA GLU A 489 -11.34 -26.73 4.39
C GLU A 489 -12.61 -27.49 3.99
N LEU A 490 -12.59 -28.83 3.95
CA LEU A 490 -13.79 -29.63 3.65
C LEU A 490 -14.83 -29.59 4.77
N ALA A 491 -14.41 -29.40 6.02
CA ALA A 491 -15.33 -29.24 7.14
C ALA A 491 -15.96 -27.83 7.16
N GLU A 492 -15.18 -26.80 6.80
CA GLU A 492 -15.63 -25.41 6.74
C GLU A 492 -16.49 -25.12 5.50
N ASP A 493 -16.17 -25.72 4.35
CA ASP A 493 -16.89 -25.55 3.08
C ASP A 493 -16.92 -26.86 2.28
N PRO A 494 -17.88 -27.78 2.57
CA PRO A 494 -17.98 -29.06 1.89
C PRO A 494 -18.23 -28.96 0.37
N ALA A 495 -18.68 -27.80 -0.12
CA ALA A 495 -18.99 -27.57 -1.52
C ALA A 495 -17.81 -26.94 -2.31
N ALA A 496 -16.78 -26.43 -1.63
CA ALA A 496 -15.63 -25.78 -2.27
C ALA A 496 -14.92 -26.68 -3.30
N TYR A 497 -14.85 -27.98 -3.03
CA TYR A 497 -14.10 -28.93 -3.86
C TYR A 497 -14.97 -30.09 -4.31
N SER A 498 -14.95 -30.37 -5.62
CA SER A 498 -15.64 -31.55 -6.18
C SER A 498 -15.11 -32.87 -5.59
N ALA A 499 -15.98 -33.88 -5.43
CA ALA A 499 -15.56 -35.21 -4.94
C ALA A 499 -14.52 -35.90 -5.84
N SER A 500 -14.42 -35.55 -7.12
CA SER A 500 -13.33 -35.99 -8.01
C SER A 500 -12.00 -35.35 -7.64
N PHE A 501 -12.00 -34.05 -7.35
CA PHE A 501 -10.81 -33.31 -6.94
C PHE A 501 -10.28 -33.81 -5.60
N GLN A 502 -11.17 -33.99 -4.61
CA GLN A 502 -10.80 -34.51 -3.29
C GLN A 502 -10.06 -35.85 -3.40
N ARG A 503 -10.61 -36.81 -4.16
CA ARG A 503 -9.97 -38.11 -4.41
C ARG A 503 -8.62 -38.00 -5.12
N GLN A 504 -8.46 -37.04 -6.04
CA GLN A 504 -7.20 -36.82 -6.75
C GLN A 504 -6.12 -36.26 -5.82
N VAL A 505 -6.48 -35.28 -4.98
CA VAL A 505 -5.56 -34.70 -3.99
C VAL A 505 -5.17 -35.74 -2.94
N GLU A 506 -6.13 -36.48 -2.39
CA GLU A 506 -5.85 -37.57 -1.43
C GLU A 506 -4.93 -38.62 -2.05
N SER A 507 -5.23 -39.07 -3.28
CA SER A 507 -4.38 -40.03 -3.99
C SER A 507 -2.98 -39.50 -4.27
N PHE A 508 -2.82 -38.18 -4.49
CA PHE A 508 -1.52 -37.56 -4.67
C PHE A 508 -0.73 -37.49 -3.35
N LEU A 509 -1.40 -37.06 -2.27
CA LEU A 509 -0.82 -36.94 -0.93
C LEU A 509 -0.49 -38.31 -0.31
N ASP A 510 -1.18 -39.38 -0.69
CA ASP A 510 -0.83 -40.76 -0.32
C ASP A 510 0.36 -41.32 -1.11
N GLY A 511 0.77 -40.64 -2.18
CA GLY A 511 1.88 -41.03 -3.02
C GLY A 511 3.26 -40.71 -2.43
N ASN A 512 4.31 -41.27 -3.04
CA ASN A 512 5.69 -40.91 -2.73
C ASN A 512 6.09 -39.63 -3.48
N ILE A 513 5.66 -38.47 -2.97
CA ILE A 513 5.89 -37.16 -3.60
C ILE A 513 7.38 -36.92 -3.84
N TYR A 514 8.24 -37.08 -2.83
CA TYR A 514 9.68 -36.87 -3.00
C TYR A 514 10.29 -37.82 -4.05
N GLY A 515 9.91 -39.09 -4.04
CA GLY A 515 10.34 -40.05 -5.06
C GLY A 515 9.92 -39.66 -6.48
N MET A 516 8.70 -39.14 -6.63
CA MET A 516 8.22 -38.57 -7.90
C MET A 516 9.05 -37.34 -8.31
N MET A 517 9.40 -36.45 -7.38
CA MET A 517 10.26 -35.29 -7.68
C MET A 517 11.65 -35.74 -8.16
N VAL A 518 12.23 -36.75 -7.52
CA VAL A 518 13.50 -37.38 -7.95
C VAL A 518 13.36 -37.96 -9.35
N GLU A 519 12.28 -38.70 -9.64
CA GLU A 519 12.05 -39.29 -10.96
C GLU A 519 11.91 -38.21 -12.07
N LEU A 520 11.11 -37.18 -11.83
CA LEU A 520 10.85 -36.12 -12.80
C LEU A 520 12.12 -35.31 -13.10
N THR A 521 12.91 -34.96 -12.07
CA THR A 521 14.17 -34.22 -12.24
C THR A 521 15.27 -35.02 -12.91
N HIS A 522 15.21 -36.36 -12.86
CA HIS A 522 16.17 -37.27 -13.52
C HIS A 522 15.70 -37.78 -14.88
N THR A 523 14.43 -37.57 -15.24
CA THR A 523 13.90 -37.96 -16.55
C THR A 523 14.59 -37.13 -17.64
N ARG A 524 15.15 -37.81 -18.65
CA ARG A 524 15.76 -37.19 -19.82
C ARG A 524 15.00 -37.59 -21.08
N ASN A 525 14.81 -36.63 -21.97
CA ASN A 525 14.16 -36.78 -23.27
C ASN A 525 14.82 -35.83 -24.29
N GLN A 526 14.31 -35.81 -25.52
CA GLN A 526 14.82 -34.94 -26.58
C GLN A 526 14.69 -33.43 -26.27
N TYR A 527 13.78 -33.05 -25.36
CA TYR A 527 13.56 -31.66 -24.95
C TYR A 527 14.30 -31.26 -23.67
N SER A 528 15.11 -32.16 -23.10
CA SER A 528 15.89 -31.83 -21.91
C SER A 528 17.00 -30.82 -22.24
N VAL A 529 17.07 -29.75 -21.45
CA VAL A 529 17.99 -28.62 -21.57
C VAL A 529 18.53 -28.21 -20.20
N ILE A 530 19.49 -27.29 -20.18
CA ILE A 530 19.98 -26.69 -18.93
C ILE A 530 18.88 -25.77 -18.38
N THR A 531 18.47 -26.02 -17.13
CA THR A 531 17.44 -25.26 -16.42
C THR A 531 18.05 -24.57 -15.19
N HIS A 532 17.44 -23.49 -14.74
CA HIS A 532 17.85 -22.73 -13.55
C HIS A 532 17.72 -23.57 -12.28
N GLY A 533 16.61 -24.29 -12.13
CA GLY A 533 16.34 -25.20 -11.03
C GLY A 533 15.88 -24.55 -9.72
N ASP A 534 16.21 -23.28 -9.49
CA ASP A 534 15.76 -22.48 -8.33
C ASP A 534 15.10 -21.14 -8.72
N CYS A 535 14.14 -21.18 -9.63
CA CYS A 535 13.58 -19.98 -10.27
C CYS A 535 12.36 -19.40 -9.53
N TRP A 536 12.56 -18.93 -8.30
CA TRP A 536 11.57 -18.18 -7.52
C TRP A 536 11.92 -16.68 -7.44
N LEU A 537 10.95 -15.80 -7.12
CA LEU A 537 11.07 -14.33 -7.28
C LEU A 537 12.35 -13.69 -6.74
N PRO A 538 12.85 -14.02 -5.53
CA PRO A 538 14.09 -13.44 -4.99
C PRO A 538 15.34 -13.71 -5.84
N ASN A 539 15.33 -14.73 -6.68
CA ASN A 539 16.41 -15.06 -7.59
C ASN A 539 16.33 -14.30 -8.93
N PHE A 540 15.42 -13.34 -9.06
CA PHE A 540 15.31 -12.43 -10.20
C PHE A 540 15.59 -10.98 -9.77
N LEU A 541 16.61 -10.39 -10.36
CA LEU A 541 16.94 -8.97 -10.18
C LEU A 541 16.34 -8.15 -11.32
N PHE A 542 15.49 -7.19 -10.98
CA PHE A 542 14.81 -6.32 -11.94
C PHE A 542 15.61 -5.02 -12.17
N HIS A 543 15.83 -4.70 -13.44
CA HIS A 543 16.36 -3.40 -13.86
C HIS A 543 15.20 -2.49 -14.33
N PRO A 544 15.30 -1.16 -14.14
CA PRO A 544 14.27 -0.22 -14.61
C PRO A 544 14.02 -0.25 -16.13
N SER A 545 15.03 -0.58 -16.94
CA SER A 545 14.90 -0.67 -18.41
C SER A 545 14.34 -2.01 -18.90
N ASP A 546 13.42 -2.60 -18.14
CA ASP A 546 12.74 -3.87 -18.44
C ASP A 546 13.64 -5.15 -18.44
N HIS A 547 14.93 -5.04 -18.12
CA HIS A 547 15.80 -6.22 -18.03
C HIS A 547 15.61 -6.99 -16.72
N VAL A 548 15.70 -8.32 -16.79
CA VAL A 548 15.74 -9.21 -15.64
C VAL A 548 17.04 -9.99 -15.67
N ARG A 549 17.71 -10.12 -14.52
CA ARG A 549 18.88 -10.99 -14.34
C ARG A 549 18.56 -12.08 -13.33
N MET A 550 18.77 -13.32 -13.75
CA MET A 550 18.69 -14.48 -12.87
C MET A 550 19.98 -14.63 -12.08
N ILE A 551 19.86 -14.96 -10.80
CA ILE A 551 20.95 -15.22 -9.87
C ILE A 551 20.69 -16.54 -9.14
N ASP A 552 21.70 -17.05 -8.43
CA ASP A 552 21.62 -18.27 -7.61
C ASP A 552 21.26 -19.55 -8.41
N PHE A 553 22.24 -20.03 -9.17
CA PHE A 553 22.15 -21.26 -9.97
C PHE A 553 22.53 -22.52 -9.18
N GLN A 554 22.36 -22.53 -7.84
CA GLN A 554 22.78 -23.66 -7.00
C GLN A 554 22.07 -24.99 -7.31
N MET A 555 20.86 -24.93 -7.89
CA MET A 555 20.07 -26.10 -8.32
C MET A 555 20.09 -26.33 -9.83
N VAL A 556 21.07 -25.76 -10.55
CA VAL A 556 21.20 -25.91 -12.01
C VAL A 556 21.27 -27.39 -12.39
N ARG A 557 20.45 -27.79 -13.36
CA ARG A 557 20.33 -29.18 -13.81
C ARG A 557 20.10 -29.24 -15.32
N CYS A 558 20.25 -30.43 -15.89
CA CYS A 558 19.67 -30.74 -17.19
C CYS A 558 18.30 -31.35 -16.96
N GLY A 559 17.24 -30.92 -17.65
CA GLY A 559 15.88 -31.40 -17.42
C GLY A 559 14.88 -30.79 -18.40
N SER A 560 13.60 -31.15 -18.27
CA SER A 560 12.55 -30.49 -19.04
C SER A 560 12.46 -29.02 -18.63
N PRO A 561 12.36 -28.06 -19.58
CA PRO A 561 12.20 -26.64 -19.24
C PRO A 561 10.91 -26.38 -18.45
N VAL A 562 9.94 -27.30 -18.53
CA VAL A 562 8.69 -27.26 -17.78
C VAL A 562 8.92 -27.30 -16.27
N LEU A 563 10.00 -27.94 -15.78
CA LEU A 563 10.30 -27.99 -14.35
C LEU A 563 10.47 -26.57 -13.77
N ASP A 564 11.17 -25.70 -14.49
CA ASP A 564 11.34 -24.29 -14.11
C ASP A 564 10.04 -23.49 -14.28
N ILE A 565 9.31 -23.71 -15.38
CA ILE A 565 8.04 -23.01 -15.63
C ILE A 565 7.06 -23.27 -14.48
N VAL A 566 6.86 -24.54 -14.11
CA VAL A 566 5.90 -24.89 -13.06
C VAL A 566 6.41 -24.51 -11.68
N LEU A 567 7.73 -24.59 -11.42
CA LEU A 567 8.31 -24.09 -10.17
C LEU A 567 8.04 -22.58 -10.05
N PHE A 568 8.40 -21.78 -11.06
CA PHE A 568 8.16 -20.34 -11.06
C PHE A 568 6.68 -20.02 -10.87
N VAL A 569 5.80 -20.63 -11.69
CA VAL A 569 4.36 -20.37 -11.63
C VAL A 569 3.81 -20.71 -10.24
N TYR A 570 4.15 -21.85 -9.64
CA TYR A 570 3.59 -22.22 -8.34
C TYR A 570 4.21 -21.48 -7.15
N CYS A 571 5.50 -21.11 -7.21
CA CYS A 571 6.16 -20.37 -6.14
C CYS A 571 5.89 -18.86 -6.19
N CYS A 572 5.74 -18.29 -7.38
CA CYS A 572 5.77 -16.83 -7.60
C CYS A 572 4.41 -16.21 -7.88
N THR A 573 3.38 -17.03 -8.12
CA THR A 573 2.03 -16.54 -8.40
C THR A 573 1.06 -17.08 -7.37
N ASP A 574 -0.05 -16.38 -7.20
CA ASP A 574 -1.19 -16.88 -6.45
C ASP A 574 -2.21 -17.60 -7.37
N GLN A 575 -3.22 -18.23 -6.77
CA GLN A 575 -4.25 -18.93 -7.54
C GLN A 575 -5.02 -18.01 -8.49
N ALA A 576 -5.30 -16.75 -8.11
CA ALA A 576 -6.13 -15.88 -8.94
C ALA A 576 -5.38 -15.49 -10.21
N LEU A 577 -4.11 -15.10 -10.06
CA LEU A 577 -3.24 -14.81 -11.18
C LEU A 577 -3.10 -16.03 -12.09
N ARG A 578 -2.87 -17.23 -11.56
CA ARG A 578 -2.88 -18.46 -12.39
C ARG A 578 -4.21 -18.66 -13.10
N SER A 579 -5.32 -18.59 -12.38
CA SER A 579 -6.64 -18.87 -12.97
C SER A 579 -6.97 -17.92 -14.12
N GLN A 580 -6.54 -16.66 -14.03
CA GLN A 580 -6.84 -15.63 -15.02
C GLN A 580 -5.77 -15.50 -16.12
N HIS A 581 -4.50 -15.75 -15.80
CA HIS A 581 -3.35 -15.39 -16.65
C HIS A 581 -2.39 -16.54 -16.95
N TYR A 582 -2.71 -17.79 -16.61
CA TYR A 582 -1.83 -18.94 -16.90
C TYR A 582 -1.50 -19.06 -18.39
N ASP A 583 -2.50 -18.95 -19.27
CA ASP A 583 -2.28 -18.99 -20.72
C ASP A 583 -1.44 -17.79 -21.21
N GLN A 584 -1.57 -16.63 -20.56
CA GLN A 584 -0.78 -15.45 -20.88
C GLN A 584 0.70 -15.63 -20.48
N LEU A 585 0.97 -16.24 -19.32
CA LEU A 585 2.33 -16.59 -18.88
C LEU A 585 2.98 -17.61 -19.82
N LEU A 586 2.25 -18.68 -20.18
CA LEU A 586 2.73 -19.69 -21.12
C LEU A 586 2.93 -19.12 -22.53
N GLY A 587 2.03 -18.26 -22.98
CA GLY A 587 2.14 -17.56 -24.26
C GLY A 587 3.37 -16.66 -24.30
N ALA A 588 3.59 -15.86 -23.26
CA ALA A 588 4.77 -15.00 -23.15
C ALA A 588 6.09 -15.79 -23.08
N TYR A 589 6.08 -16.92 -22.37
CA TYR A 589 7.20 -17.86 -22.37
C TYR A 589 7.50 -18.35 -23.79
N TYR A 590 6.50 -18.93 -24.47
CA TYR A 590 6.72 -19.57 -25.77
C TYR A 590 7.09 -18.56 -26.86
N GLN A 591 6.51 -17.35 -26.81
CA GLN A 591 6.86 -16.27 -27.71
C GLN A 591 8.33 -15.85 -27.53
N SER A 592 8.74 -15.49 -26.32
CA SER A 592 10.13 -15.06 -26.03
C SER A 592 11.15 -16.16 -26.31
N PHE A 593 10.79 -17.42 -26.04
CA PHE A 593 11.56 -18.60 -26.40
C PHE A 593 11.78 -18.68 -27.92
N SER A 594 10.69 -18.59 -28.69
CA SER A 594 10.71 -18.73 -30.15
C SER A 594 11.45 -17.59 -30.83
N GLU A 595 11.27 -16.36 -30.34
CA GLU A 595 11.99 -15.17 -30.82
C GLU A 595 13.50 -15.35 -30.68
N LEU A 596 13.99 -15.65 -29.47
CA LEU A 596 15.44 -15.80 -29.27
C LEU A 596 16.00 -17.03 -30.01
N LEU A 597 15.27 -18.14 -30.07
CA LEU A 597 15.73 -19.33 -30.77
C LEU A 597 15.89 -19.06 -32.29
N THR A 598 14.94 -18.31 -32.85
CA THR A 598 14.98 -17.84 -34.24
C THR A 598 16.16 -16.89 -34.48
N ASP A 599 16.39 -15.93 -33.57
CA ASP A 599 17.54 -15.01 -33.63
C ASP A 599 18.88 -15.75 -33.59
N LEU A 600 18.95 -16.86 -32.85
CA LEU A 600 20.11 -17.75 -32.80
C LEU A 600 20.20 -18.69 -34.02
N GLY A 601 19.32 -18.56 -35.02
CA GLY A 601 19.34 -19.34 -36.25
C GLY A 601 18.80 -20.77 -36.10
N THR A 602 17.92 -21.01 -35.14
CA THR A 602 17.32 -22.33 -34.89
C THR A 602 15.79 -22.28 -34.94
N ASP A 603 15.17 -23.18 -35.70
CA ASP A 603 13.71 -23.21 -35.86
C ASP A 603 13.01 -23.73 -34.59
N PRO A 604 12.17 -22.92 -33.92
CA PRO A 604 11.40 -23.34 -32.74
C PRO A 604 10.35 -24.41 -33.03
N HIS A 605 9.76 -24.44 -34.23
CA HIS A 605 8.74 -25.42 -34.59
C HIS A 605 9.32 -26.83 -34.76
N GLU A 606 10.58 -26.94 -35.21
CA GLU A 606 11.27 -28.22 -35.29
C GLU A 606 11.92 -28.63 -33.96
N THR A 607 12.35 -27.65 -33.15
CA THR A 607 13.18 -27.92 -31.96
C THR A 607 12.33 -28.18 -30.71
N PHE A 608 11.31 -27.35 -30.47
CA PHE A 608 10.39 -27.48 -29.34
C PHE A 608 9.05 -26.83 -29.72
N PRO A 609 8.19 -27.52 -30.48
CA PRO A 609 6.91 -26.97 -30.91
C PRO A 609 5.97 -26.75 -29.71
N ALA A 610 5.00 -25.85 -29.85
CA ALA A 610 4.01 -25.56 -28.80
C ALA A 610 3.27 -26.83 -28.33
N SER A 611 3.00 -27.78 -29.24
CA SER A 611 2.42 -29.08 -28.90
C SER A 611 3.32 -29.90 -27.97
N ALA A 612 4.64 -29.87 -28.18
CA ALA A 612 5.60 -30.53 -27.29
C ALA A 612 5.66 -29.85 -25.91
N LEU A 613 5.55 -28.52 -25.86
CA LEU A 613 5.42 -27.81 -24.57
C LEU A 613 4.16 -28.27 -23.83
N SER A 614 3.02 -28.40 -24.51
CA SER A 614 1.79 -28.92 -23.90
C SER A 614 1.93 -30.37 -23.41
N GLU A 615 2.58 -31.24 -24.19
CA GLU A 615 2.85 -32.63 -23.78
C GLU A 615 3.79 -32.71 -22.57
N GLU A 616 4.85 -31.89 -22.55
CA GLU A 616 5.77 -31.81 -21.42
C GLU A 616 5.07 -31.23 -20.18
N LEU A 617 4.18 -30.24 -20.33
CA LEU A 617 3.36 -29.72 -19.22
C LEU A 617 2.47 -30.81 -18.61
N GLN A 618 1.85 -31.67 -19.43
CA GLN A 618 1.08 -32.80 -18.93
C GLN A 618 1.93 -33.83 -18.19
N ARG A 619 3.16 -34.05 -18.66
CA ARG A 619 4.08 -35.05 -18.10
C ARG A 619 4.74 -34.57 -16.81
N PHE A 620 5.23 -33.34 -16.79
CA PHE A 620 6.04 -32.78 -15.71
C PHE A 620 5.23 -31.87 -14.77
N GLY A 621 3.97 -31.53 -15.09
CA GLY A 621 3.14 -30.63 -14.27
C GLY A 621 2.95 -31.06 -12.82
N ARG A 622 2.96 -32.38 -12.55
CA ARG A 622 2.91 -32.91 -11.17
C ARG A 622 4.09 -32.49 -10.29
N PHE A 623 5.20 -32.08 -10.90
CA PHE A 623 6.32 -31.48 -10.20
C PHE A 623 5.89 -30.19 -9.49
N GLY A 624 5.10 -29.33 -10.17
CA GLY A 624 4.56 -28.11 -9.59
C GLY A 624 3.68 -28.38 -8.36
N CYS A 625 2.87 -29.46 -8.39
CA CYS A 625 2.11 -29.89 -7.23
C CYS A 625 3.01 -30.31 -6.06
N GLY A 626 4.11 -31.02 -6.35
CA GLY A 626 5.09 -31.40 -5.33
C GLY A 626 5.79 -30.20 -4.70
N ILE A 627 6.19 -29.21 -5.52
CA ILE A 627 6.73 -27.93 -5.06
C ILE A 627 5.73 -27.20 -4.16
N ALA A 628 4.47 -27.08 -4.59
CA ALA A 628 3.44 -26.40 -3.78
C ALA A 628 3.25 -27.07 -2.41
N VAL A 629 3.23 -28.41 -2.36
CA VAL A 629 3.14 -29.16 -1.11
C VAL A 629 4.36 -28.91 -0.21
N GLU A 630 5.56 -28.84 -0.76
CA GLU A 630 6.80 -28.61 -0.01
C GLU A 630 6.96 -27.15 0.44
N SER A 631 6.86 -26.19 -0.48
CA SER A 631 7.26 -24.79 -0.27
C SER A 631 6.19 -23.94 0.43
N ILE A 632 4.90 -24.20 0.23
CA ILE A 632 3.85 -23.35 0.83
C ILE A 632 3.86 -23.45 2.36
N PRO A 633 3.90 -24.63 3.00
CA PRO A 633 4.00 -24.72 4.45
C PRO A 633 5.26 -24.05 5.01
N LEU A 634 6.38 -24.15 4.29
CA LEU A 634 7.64 -23.49 4.66
C LEU A 634 7.56 -21.96 4.60
N SER A 635 6.87 -21.41 3.60
CA SER A 635 6.63 -19.97 3.49
C SER A 635 5.69 -19.40 4.56
N GLN A 636 5.09 -20.26 5.40
CA GLN A 636 4.18 -19.88 6.48
C GLN A 636 4.77 -20.13 7.86
N LEU A 637 6.08 -20.41 7.95
CA LEU A 637 6.78 -20.54 9.23
C LEU A 637 6.83 -19.17 9.92
N ASP A 638 6.52 -19.15 11.22
CA ASP A 638 6.79 -18.00 12.06
C ASP A 638 8.30 -17.83 12.22
N GLU A 639 8.80 -16.60 12.42
CA GLU A 639 10.24 -16.33 12.59
C GLU A 639 10.85 -17.20 13.72
N SER A 640 10.08 -17.44 14.79
CA SER A 640 10.47 -18.33 15.90
C SER A 640 10.58 -19.82 15.55
N ASP A 641 10.01 -20.25 14.42
CA ASP A 641 10.09 -21.64 13.92
C ASP A 641 11.23 -21.82 12.90
N VAL A 642 11.89 -20.74 12.48
CA VAL A 642 13.09 -20.79 11.63
C VAL A 642 14.28 -21.24 12.49
N PRO A 643 14.98 -22.32 12.11
CA PRO A 643 16.09 -22.83 12.90
C PRO A 643 17.31 -21.90 12.86
N ASP A 644 17.92 -21.68 14.02
CA ASP A 644 19.25 -21.10 14.12
C ASP A 644 20.29 -22.13 13.68
N LEU A 645 20.68 -22.08 12.42
CA LEU A 645 21.65 -23.03 11.85
C LEU A 645 23.04 -22.93 12.49
N ASP A 646 23.38 -21.78 13.09
CA ASP A 646 24.66 -21.59 13.79
C ASP A 646 24.69 -22.32 15.15
N SER A 647 23.52 -22.75 15.66
CA SER A 647 23.42 -23.52 16.91
C SER A 647 23.68 -25.03 16.75
N ILE A 648 23.86 -25.52 15.51
CA ILE A 648 24.08 -26.94 15.23
C ILE A 648 25.55 -27.30 15.43
N GLU A 649 25.87 -27.99 16.54
CA GLU A 649 27.21 -28.48 16.84
C GLU A 649 27.47 -29.88 16.25
N GLY A 650 28.67 -30.09 15.68
CA GLY A 650 29.15 -31.39 15.21
C GLY A 650 29.52 -31.43 13.72
N THR A 651 29.96 -32.60 13.25
CA THR A 651 30.30 -32.84 11.84
C THR A 651 29.38 -33.86 11.17
N GLU A 652 28.44 -34.42 11.94
CA GLU A 652 27.46 -35.38 11.44
C GLU A 652 26.22 -34.64 10.91
N ALA A 653 25.63 -35.16 9.83
CA ALA A 653 24.41 -34.59 9.27
C ALA A 653 23.23 -34.84 10.22
N VAL A 654 22.54 -33.77 10.63
CA VAL A 654 21.35 -33.84 11.48
C VAL A 654 20.09 -33.84 10.60
N PRO A 655 19.13 -34.76 10.79
CA PRO A 655 17.87 -34.79 10.03
C PRO A 655 17.06 -33.49 10.10
N LEU A 656 16.43 -33.09 8.98
CA LEU A 656 15.64 -31.85 8.86
C LEU A 656 14.57 -31.70 9.93
N GLU A 657 13.85 -32.78 10.24
CA GLU A 657 12.78 -32.78 11.23
C GLU A 657 13.25 -32.54 12.68
N GLN A 658 14.55 -32.67 12.94
CA GLN A 658 15.13 -32.38 14.26
C GLN A 658 15.55 -30.92 14.39
N ILE A 659 15.72 -30.24 13.25
CA ILE A 659 16.19 -28.85 13.18
C ILE A 659 15.00 -27.92 12.98
N MET A 660 14.08 -28.27 12.07
CA MET A 660 13.01 -27.39 11.62
C MET A 660 11.65 -27.89 12.12
N THR A 661 10.94 -27.03 12.86
CA THR A 661 9.60 -27.33 13.37
C THR A 661 8.55 -26.78 12.41
N VAL A 662 7.86 -27.65 11.65
CA VAL A 662 6.76 -27.23 10.78
C VAL A 662 5.40 -27.55 11.41
N ARG A 663 4.58 -26.51 11.55
CA ARG A 663 3.26 -26.55 12.20
C ARG A 663 2.13 -26.59 11.17
N SER A 664 0.95 -27.00 11.61
CA SER A 664 -0.27 -27.02 10.79
C SER A 664 -0.68 -25.61 10.38
N ILE A 665 -1.18 -25.46 9.15
CA ILE A 665 -1.57 -24.16 8.61
C ILE A 665 -2.89 -23.70 9.25
N LYS A 666 -2.82 -22.62 10.03
CA LYS A 666 -3.97 -22.08 10.78
C LYS A 666 -4.85 -21.14 9.96
N THR A 667 -4.28 -20.44 8.99
CA THR A 667 -5.01 -19.46 8.19
C THR A 667 -5.76 -20.15 7.06
N ARG A 668 -7.00 -19.70 6.80
CA ARG A 668 -7.80 -20.19 5.68
C ARG A 668 -7.11 -19.92 4.35
N TYR A 669 -6.52 -18.73 4.17
CA TYR A 669 -5.69 -18.39 3.02
C TYR A 669 -4.55 -19.39 2.80
N GLY A 670 -3.75 -19.69 3.82
CA GLY A 670 -2.63 -20.63 3.68
C GLY A 670 -3.10 -22.03 3.31
N ARG A 671 -4.21 -22.50 3.90
CA ARG A 671 -4.81 -23.81 3.55
C ARG A 671 -5.31 -23.83 2.12
N ARG A 672 -6.05 -22.81 1.69
CA ARG A 672 -6.53 -22.68 0.31
C ARG A 672 -5.38 -22.60 -0.68
N ARG A 673 -4.37 -21.76 -0.43
CA ARG A 673 -3.16 -21.67 -1.26
C ARG A 673 -2.48 -23.02 -1.45
N LEU A 674 -2.43 -23.85 -0.41
CA LEU A 674 -1.88 -25.22 -0.48
C LEU A 674 -2.77 -26.20 -1.26
N LEU A 675 -4.09 -26.01 -1.26
CA LEU A 675 -5.04 -26.91 -1.94
C LEU A 675 -5.36 -26.46 -3.36
N ASP A 676 -5.19 -25.19 -3.67
CA ASP A 676 -5.49 -24.57 -4.97
C ASP A 676 -4.36 -24.78 -6.00
N ILE A 677 -4.02 -26.06 -6.18
CA ILE A 677 -3.03 -26.59 -7.13
C ILE A 677 -3.70 -27.13 -8.40
N LYS A 678 -4.86 -26.55 -8.77
CA LYS A 678 -5.70 -27.03 -9.86
C LYS A 678 -5.09 -26.86 -11.24
#